data_AF-A0A2D6W9Y9-F1
#
_entry.id   AF-A0A2D6W9Y9-F1
#
_cell.length_a   1.000
_cell.length_b   1.000
_cell.length_c   1.000
_cell.angle_alpha   90.00
_cell.angle_beta   90.00
_cell.angle_gamma   90.00
#
_symmetry.space_group_name_H-M   'P 1'
#
loop_
_entity.id
_entity.type
_entity.pdbx_description
1 polymer ?
#
loop_
_entity_poly.entity_id
_entity_poly.type
_entity_poly.pdbx_seq_one_letter_code
_entity_poly.pdbx_strand_id
1 'polypeptide(L)'
;MKSPNAFALLFVLIAMTAQSAGAEEPLIIDKNTGQYKDLSYDALTDEGLSWQDRTQLFGGETVDYSELTDAERTKKQNELKTLLARIEVRENQNWADPKLLQRVEAEILTWLNNQIEPVTAIQSYTGEDVQRLRNAAVGFFRAYEIFGEKKYLGAGLKCADLILGSQWPRGHWPWPGKSDRFIRIQDGYTTRPFWIMLYAYKLSGDKKYFESAIRCADVLLSIKRPGGGWGDQWAFDGGRSGNTGVYHGTSFNDGATNDPFQIMVMAYHLTNDKKYIEKLHEIGKFIFKAKMGEGDVVGWCEQYNDDAQPVRARQYEIELPYPRALTRGIGPLLVWLYLMDNDEAHMDLLRGAYAWHERVRQKELDPKLLAQWKAMARAWSPSHHTLTGNYLMEYRPGWPDAWLPDGSNWGRVLSFKMMAWNPLTVEQKEKYGNLVDHTWPPVANLAQLAQSHQPPPREYNMYVHCHSGIGNSLSEIRRALLEHKRGGRDGMLKYYSHPTKYTADQYLQARIHAAHRVLDIRNRRMAFPYTGRPGYTGMSTAKDFGFVNSKGRWYGDPNTKWGAAFQTVYPSKNTIWYQWQLVYDAKIARGQIDADAAARGGRGLESVATQTHLDSWDVLGEWGMSCYEMKNYFDVPIGKK
;
A
#
# COMPACT_ATOMS: atom_id res chain seq x y z
N MET A 1 38.30 -8.04 -71.84
CA MET A 1 37.47 -8.97 -71.03
C MET A 1 37.97 -8.93 -69.59
N LYS A 2 37.04 -9.04 -68.65
CA LYS A 2 37.16 -8.64 -67.24
C LYS A 2 38.14 -9.48 -66.39
N SER A 3 38.76 -8.75 -65.45
CA SER A 3 39.43 -9.05 -64.16
C SER A 3 39.80 -10.46 -63.70
N PRO A 4 40.77 -10.51 -62.77
CA PRO A 4 40.52 -11.16 -61.50
C PRO A 4 40.89 -10.31 -60.26
N ASN A 5 40.09 -10.49 -59.21
CA ASN A 5 40.34 -10.46 -57.77
C ASN A 5 41.50 -9.63 -57.17
N ALA A 6 41.15 -8.78 -56.19
CA ALA A 6 41.94 -8.62 -54.97
C ALA A 6 41.05 -8.20 -53.78
N PHE A 7 41.34 -8.82 -52.63
CA PHE A 7 40.73 -8.69 -51.31
C PHE A 7 40.60 -7.25 -50.78
N ALA A 8 39.51 -6.97 -50.06
CA ALA A 8 39.43 -5.85 -49.12
C ALA A 8 38.80 -6.31 -47.79
N LEU A 9 39.56 -6.10 -46.69
CA LEU A 9 39.11 -6.28 -45.31
C LEU A 9 37.92 -5.36 -45.01
N LEU A 10 36.84 -5.93 -44.49
CA LEU A 10 35.70 -5.18 -43.97
C LEU A 10 35.86 -5.03 -42.45
N PHE A 11 36.17 -3.81 -41.98
CA PHE A 11 36.00 -3.43 -40.58
C PHE A 11 34.50 -3.20 -40.33
N VAL A 12 33.87 -4.06 -39.52
CA VAL A 12 32.52 -3.85 -39.02
C VAL A 12 32.60 -2.86 -37.85
N LEU A 13 32.24 -1.60 -38.13
CA LEU A 13 31.95 -0.60 -37.11
C LEU A 13 30.60 -0.96 -36.46
N ILE A 14 30.66 -1.55 -35.27
CA ILE A 14 29.50 -1.67 -34.39
C ILE A 14 29.21 -0.27 -33.85
N ALA A 15 28.21 0.39 -34.44
CA ALA A 15 27.65 1.61 -33.88
C ALA A 15 26.93 1.27 -32.58
N MET A 16 27.60 1.44 -31.44
CA MET A 16 26.91 1.59 -30.16
C MET A 16 26.15 2.92 -30.22
N THR A 17 24.84 2.86 -30.39
CA THR A 17 23.98 4.02 -30.17
C THR A 17 23.95 4.31 -28.68
N ALA A 18 24.89 5.12 -28.21
CA ALA A 18 24.75 5.83 -26.94
C ALA A 18 23.55 6.77 -27.09
N GLN A 19 22.42 6.37 -26.54
CA GLN A 19 21.24 7.22 -26.42
C GLN A 19 21.63 8.37 -25.49
N SER A 20 21.82 9.57 -26.05
CA SER A 20 22.00 10.78 -25.26
C SER A 20 20.77 10.94 -24.37
N ALA A 21 20.96 10.94 -23.05
CA ALA A 21 19.93 11.34 -22.09
C ALA A 21 19.59 12.80 -22.35
N GLY A 22 18.59 13.05 -23.21
CA GLY A 22 17.94 14.35 -23.29
C GLY A 22 17.28 14.64 -21.95
N ALA A 23 17.30 15.90 -21.52
CA ALA A 23 16.58 16.31 -20.32
C ALA A 23 15.12 15.85 -20.42
N GLU A 24 14.64 15.10 -19.43
CA GLU A 24 13.24 14.65 -19.40
C GLU A 24 12.33 15.89 -19.33
N GLU A 25 11.36 15.97 -20.23
CA GLU A 25 10.39 17.07 -20.20
C GLU A 25 9.45 16.92 -18.99
N PRO A 26 9.16 18.00 -18.24
CA PRO A 26 8.25 17.94 -17.10
C PRO A 26 6.84 17.47 -17.49
N LEU A 27 6.17 16.77 -16.57
CA LEU A 27 4.78 16.36 -16.76
C LEU A 27 3.84 17.57 -16.94
N ILE A 28 2.96 17.50 -17.93
CA ILE A 28 2.04 18.61 -18.27
C ILE A 28 0.65 18.33 -17.70
N ILE A 29 0.14 19.25 -16.87
CA ILE A 29 -1.26 19.26 -16.44
C ILE A 29 -2.11 20.00 -17.47
N ASP A 30 -3.19 19.36 -17.92
CA ASP A 30 -4.21 20.03 -18.73
C ASP A 30 -5.06 20.95 -17.85
N LYS A 31 -5.07 22.25 -18.16
CA LYS A 31 -5.77 23.27 -17.35
C LYS A 31 -7.29 23.10 -17.36
N ASN A 32 -7.87 22.47 -18.38
CA ASN A 32 -9.31 22.28 -18.51
C ASN A 32 -9.80 21.09 -17.70
N THR A 33 -9.01 20.00 -17.67
CA THR A 33 -9.38 18.78 -16.94
C THR A 33 -8.81 18.75 -15.52
N GLY A 34 -7.74 19.50 -15.26
CA GLY A 34 -6.98 19.44 -14.00
C GLY A 34 -6.19 18.13 -13.84
N GLN A 35 -5.98 17.39 -14.93
CA GLN A 35 -5.33 16.07 -14.94
C GLN A 35 -4.05 16.11 -15.78
N TYR A 36 -3.09 15.24 -15.47
CA TYR A 36 -1.90 15.04 -16.31
C TYR A 36 -2.29 14.55 -17.70
N LYS A 37 -1.70 15.14 -18.73
CA LYS A 37 -1.97 14.80 -20.14
C LYS A 37 -1.50 13.40 -20.46
N ASP A 38 -0.28 13.07 -20.07
CA ASP A 38 0.33 11.76 -20.28
C ASP A 38 0.99 11.28 -18.98
N LEU A 39 0.70 10.05 -18.60
CA LEU A 39 1.37 9.32 -17.54
C LEU A 39 1.88 7.96 -18.04
N SER A 40 2.10 7.81 -19.34
CA SER A 40 2.72 6.63 -19.94
C SER A 40 4.10 6.37 -19.33
N TYR A 41 4.58 5.13 -19.41
CA TYR A 41 5.89 4.74 -18.89
C TYR A 41 7.01 5.66 -19.40
N ASP A 42 6.99 5.98 -20.69
CA ASP A 42 8.00 6.82 -21.33
C ASP A 42 7.95 8.28 -20.81
N ALA A 43 6.74 8.79 -20.52
CA ALA A 43 6.54 10.13 -19.99
C ALA A 43 6.76 10.25 -18.48
N LEU A 44 6.73 9.16 -17.70
CA LEU A 44 6.90 9.21 -16.25
C LEU A 44 8.24 9.87 -15.89
N THR A 45 8.15 10.95 -15.12
CA THR A 45 9.27 11.69 -14.53
C THR A 45 8.79 12.40 -13.27
N ASP A 46 9.71 12.74 -12.38
CA ASP A 46 9.45 13.65 -11.26
C ASP A 46 10.14 15.02 -11.42
N GLU A 47 10.78 15.25 -12.57
CA GLU A 47 11.44 16.50 -12.89
C GLU A 47 10.42 17.66 -12.87
N GLY A 48 10.78 18.75 -12.19
CA GLY A 48 9.92 19.92 -12.03
C GLY A 48 8.69 19.73 -11.13
N LEU A 49 8.45 18.55 -10.54
CA LEU A 49 7.33 18.32 -9.64
C LEU A 49 7.59 18.88 -8.24
N SER A 50 6.53 19.42 -7.61
CA SER A 50 6.59 19.72 -6.18
C SER A 50 6.64 18.42 -5.36
N TRP A 51 7.05 18.50 -4.09
CA TRP A 51 7.01 17.33 -3.20
C TRP A 51 5.59 16.77 -3.03
N GLN A 52 4.57 17.63 -3.01
CA GLN A 52 3.17 17.24 -2.94
C GLN A 52 2.75 16.44 -4.19
N ASP A 53 3.13 16.92 -5.38
CA ASP A 53 2.82 16.25 -6.64
C ASP A 53 3.52 14.89 -6.73
N ARG A 54 4.78 14.81 -6.29
CA ARG A 54 5.52 13.52 -6.22
C ARG A 54 4.82 12.54 -5.30
N THR A 55 4.46 12.98 -4.10
CA THR A 55 3.74 12.15 -3.13
C THR A 55 2.39 11.69 -3.69
N GLN A 56 1.68 12.58 -4.38
CA GLN A 56 0.39 12.29 -5.01
C GLN A 56 0.52 11.43 -6.28
N LEU A 57 1.65 11.38 -6.97
CA LEU A 57 1.81 10.54 -8.16
C LEU A 57 2.45 9.21 -7.87
N PHE A 58 3.42 9.18 -6.95
CA PHE A 58 4.36 8.09 -6.75
C PHE A 58 4.39 7.57 -5.30
N GLY A 59 3.59 8.13 -4.39
CA GLY A 59 3.62 7.76 -2.97
C GLY A 59 4.84 8.34 -2.27
N GLY A 60 5.14 7.86 -1.06
CA GLY A 60 6.23 8.39 -0.25
C GLY A 60 7.63 8.06 -0.75
N GLU A 61 8.59 8.75 -0.16
CA GLU A 61 10.00 8.79 -0.57
C GLU A 61 10.90 7.97 0.36
N THR A 62 11.99 7.46 -0.19
CA THR A 62 13.10 6.89 0.61
C THR A 62 14.21 7.93 0.68
N VAL A 63 14.60 8.30 1.89
CA VAL A 63 15.70 9.27 2.10
C VAL A 63 17.00 8.53 2.41
N ASP A 64 17.89 8.47 1.42
CA ASP A 64 19.26 8.01 1.62
C ASP A 64 20.17 9.17 2.05
N TYR A 65 20.86 8.99 3.18
CA TYR A 65 21.85 9.94 3.68
C TYR A 65 23.26 9.49 3.31
N SER A 66 24.07 10.42 2.79
CA SER A 66 25.47 10.19 2.46
C SER A 66 26.40 10.47 3.66
N GLU A 67 27.63 9.97 3.61
CA GLU A 67 28.71 10.46 4.46
C GLU A 67 29.02 11.93 4.16
N LEU A 68 29.61 12.62 5.12
CA LEU A 68 29.91 14.05 5.03
C LEU A 68 31.41 14.30 5.10
N THR A 69 31.87 15.30 4.36
CA THR A 69 33.18 15.90 4.60
C THR A 69 33.20 16.66 5.93
N ASP A 70 34.38 16.94 6.49
CA ASP A 70 34.51 17.68 7.76
C ASP A 70 33.85 19.07 7.71
N ALA A 71 33.96 19.74 6.56
CA ALA A 71 33.34 21.05 6.34
C ALA A 71 31.79 20.94 6.31
N GLU A 72 31.25 19.94 5.60
CA GLU A 72 29.81 19.70 5.55
C GLU A 72 29.24 19.28 6.90
N ARG A 73 29.97 18.41 7.63
CA ARG A 73 29.62 17.98 8.98
C ARG A 73 29.52 19.17 9.92
N THR A 74 30.53 20.04 9.91
CA THR A 74 30.52 21.27 10.73
C THR A 74 29.33 22.17 10.38
N LYS A 75 29.05 22.35 9.09
CA LYS A 75 27.90 23.14 8.62
C LYS A 75 26.57 22.54 9.09
N LYS A 76 26.38 21.23 8.96
CA LYS A 76 25.16 20.52 9.37
C LYS A 76 25.00 20.48 10.89
N GLN A 77 26.07 20.37 11.66
CA GLN A 77 26.02 20.50 13.12
C GLN A 77 25.52 21.89 13.54
N ASN A 78 26.02 22.95 12.89
CA ASN A 78 25.55 24.30 13.12
C ASN A 78 24.09 24.48 12.68
N GLU A 79 23.70 23.94 11.53
CA GLU A 79 22.31 23.94 11.06
C GLU A 79 21.38 23.28 12.09
N LEU A 80 21.72 22.08 12.55
CA LEU A 80 20.93 21.37 13.56
C LEU A 80 20.82 22.19 14.85
N LYS A 81 21.92 22.79 15.33
CA LYS A 81 21.91 23.67 16.51
C LYS A 81 20.94 24.84 16.33
N THR A 82 20.94 25.49 15.17
CA THR A 82 20.00 26.57 14.84
C THR A 82 18.56 26.09 14.77
N LEU A 83 18.29 24.93 14.15
CA LEU A 83 16.95 24.36 14.07
C LEU A 83 16.41 23.99 15.46
N LEU A 84 17.23 23.38 16.32
CA LEU A 84 16.87 23.08 17.70
C LEU A 84 16.57 24.35 18.49
N ALA A 85 17.40 25.39 18.37
CA ALA A 85 17.11 26.68 19.00
C ALA A 85 15.78 27.29 18.51
N ARG A 86 15.46 27.17 17.22
CA ARG A 86 14.17 27.62 16.66
C ARG A 86 13.00 26.83 17.21
N ILE A 87 13.14 25.52 17.41
CA ILE A 87 12.12 24.68 18.05
C ILE A 87 11.89 25.19 19.48
N GLU A 88 12.95 25.39 20.26
CA GLU A 88 12.85 25.87 21.64
C GLU A 88 12.26 27.29 21.72
N VAL A 89 12.57 28.18 20.78
CA VAL A 89 11.89 29.49 20.69
C VAL A 89 10.39 29.29 20.50
N ARG A 90 9.95 28.44 19.57
CA ARG A 90 8.50 28.23 19.37
C ARG A 90 7.82 27.63 20.58
N GLU A 91 8.47 26.70 21.27
CA GLU A 91 7.91 26.06 22.47
C GLU A 91 7.77 27.03 23.65
N ASN A 92 8.53 28.14 23.67
CA ASN A 92 8.52 29.10 24.79
C ASN A 92 7.80 30.43 24.49
N GLN A 93 7.44 30.69 23.23
CA GLN A 93 6.87 31.99 22.83
C GLN A 93 5.36 31.95 22.65
N ASN A 94 4.65 32.94 23.21
CA ASN A 94 3.19 33.02 23.17
C ASN A 94 2.61 33.13 21.76
N TRP A 95 3.34 33.69 20.80
CA TRP A 95 2.92 33.80 19.39
C TRP A 95 3.05 32.49 18.60
N ALA A 96 3.63 31.44 19.19
CA ALA A 96 4.10 30.25 18.48
C ALA A 96 3.55 28.92 19.00
N ASP A 97 2.39 28.95 19.67
CA ASP A 97 1.77 27.80 20.36
C ASP A 97 2.68 27.24 21.46
N PRO A 98 2.83 27.96 22.59
CA PRO A 98 3.77 27.56 23.62
C PRO A 98 3.47 26.14 24.13
N LYS A 99 4.55 25.40 24.39
CA LYS A 99 4.54 24.02 24.88
C LYS A 99 3.75 23.05 23.99
N LEU A 100 3.64 23.31 22.69
CA LEU A 100 2.88 22.45 21.77
C LEU A 100 3.32 20.99 21.86
N LEU A 101 4.62 20.71 21.80
CA LEU A 101 5.14 19.35 21.83
C LEU A 101 4.80 18.65 23.14
N GLN A 102 4.98 19.35 24.26
CA GLN A 102 4.62 18.83 25.58
C GLN A 102 3.11 18.54 25.67
N ARG A 103 2.25 19.41 25.15
CA ARG A 103 0.79 19.22 25.17
C ARG A 103 0.35 18.04 24.31
N VAL A 104 0.91 17.90 23.10
CA VAL A 104 0.61 16.77 22.20
C VAL A 104 1.10 15.46 22.80
N GLU A 105 2.33 15.43 23.32
CA GLU A 105 2.87 14.24 24.00
C GLU A 105 2.04 13.87 25.22
N ALA A 106 1.63 14.85 26.04
CA ALA A 106 0.77 14.60 27.20
C ALA A 106 -0.62 14.04 26.80
N GLU A 107 -1.22 14.52 25.71
CA GLU A 107 -2.46 13.95 25.18
C GLU A 107 -2.27 12.49 24.76
N ILE A 108 -1.18 12.18 24.05
CA ILE A 108 -0.86 10.81 23.62
C ILE A 108 -0.66 9.89 24.82
N LEU A 109 0.17 10.29 25.78
CA LEU A 109 0.47 9.48 26.97
C LEU A 109 -0.78 9.27 27.83
N THR A 110 -1.60 10.30 28.01
CA THR A 110 -2.87 10.19 28.77
C THR A 110 -3.79 9.18 28.10
N TRP A 111 -3.97 9.28 26.78
CA TRP A 111 -4.78 8.33 26.04
C TRP A 111 -4.21 6.91 26.11
N LEU A 112 -2.90 6.73 25.87
CA LEU A 112 -2.23 5.42 25.93
C LEU A 112 -2.41 4.75 27.28
N ASN A 113 -2.25 5.50 28.38
CA ASN A 113 -2.45 4.98 29.74
C ASN A 113 -3.90 4.50 29.94
N ASN A 114 -4.87 5.27 29.45
CA ASN A 114 -6.29 4.91 29.54
C ASN A 114 -6.67 3.70 28.67
N GLN A 115 -5.85 3.33 27.68
CA GLN A 115 -6.07 2.14 26.86
C GLN A 115 -5.50 0.85 27.47
N ILE A 116 -4.62 0.93 28.48
CA ILE A 116 -3.95 -0.26 29.02
C ILE A 116 -4.97 -1.22 29.65
N GLU A 117 -5.78 -0.75 30.60
CA GLU A 117 -6.76 -1.61 31.28
C GLU A 117 -7.81 -2.17 30.30
N PRO A 118 -8.48 -1.36 29.46
CA PRO A 118 -9.57 -1.87 28.62
C PRO A 118 -9.12 -2.88 27.57
N VAL A 119 -7.85 -2.84 27.17
CA VAL A 119 -7.27 -3.82 26.23
C VAL A 119 -6.76 -5.05 26.99
N THR A 120 -6.03 -4.85 28.09
CA THR A 120 -5.41 -5.98 28.82
C THR A 120 -6.39 -6.76 29.68
N ALA A 121 -7.60 -6.26 29.89
CA ALA A 121 -8.70 -6.98 30.53
C ALA A 121 -9.39 -7.99 29.59
N ILE A 122 -9.18 -7.91 28.27
CA ILE A 122 -9.77 -8.84 27.30
C ILE A 122 -9.24 -10.26 27.57
N GLN A 123 -10.15 -11.24 27.67
CA GLN A 123 -9.82 -12.63 28.02
C GLN A 123 -9.89 -13.60 26.83
N SER A 124 -10.42 -13.17 25.68
CA SER A 124 -10.63 -14.05 24.52
C SER A 124 -10.28 -13.39 23.21
N TYR A 125 -9.73 -14.16 22.28
CA TYR A 125 -9.40 -13.73 20.93
C TYR A 125 -10.50 -14.09 19.92
N THR A 126 -11.63 -13.40 19.99
CA THR A 126 -12.81 -13.69 19.15
C THR A 126 -13.57 -12.44 18.75
N GLY A 127 -14.36 -12.49 17.67
CA GLY A 127 -15.26 -11.39 17.28
C GLY A 127 -14.53 -10.07 17.05
N GLU A 128 -15.09 -8.96 17.56
CA GLU A 128 -14.53 -7.61 17.40
C GLU A 128 -13.18 -7.43 18.10
N ASP A 129 -12.90 -8.21 19.15
CA ASP A 129 -11.67 -8.12 19.93
C ASP A 129 -10.43 -8.56 19.14
N VAL A 130 -10.59 -9.43 18.14
CA VAL A 130 -9.49 -9.88 17.28
C VAL A 130 -8.74 -8.70 16.67
N GLN A 131 -9.49 -7.77 16.07
CA GLN A 131 -8.90 -6.62 15.39
C GLN A 131 -8.40 -5.57 16.38
N ARG A 132 -9.11 -5.40 17.50
CA ARG A 132 -8.73 -4.50 18.58
C ARG A 132 -7.40 -4.89 19.22
N LEU A 133 -7.24 -6.17 19.59
CA LEU A 133 -6.02 -6.73 20.17
C LEU A 133 -4.84 -6.66 19.21
N ARG A 134 -5.05 -6.99 17.93
CA ARG A 134 -4.00 -6.88 16.89
C ARG A 134 -3.46 -5.46 16.80
N ASN A 135 -4.33 -4.47 16.69
CA ASN A 135 -3.93 -3.06 16.60
C ASN A 135 -3.27 -2.56 17.88
N ALA A 136 -3.81 -2.94 19.04
CA ALA A 136 -3.28 -2.51 20.32
C ALA A 136 -1.87 -3.08 20.58
N ALA A 137 -1.60 -4.34 20.21
CA ALA A 137 -0.27 -4.93 20.31
C ALA A 137 0.77 -4.07 19.56
N VAL A 138 0.52 -3.78 18.28
CA VAL A 138 1.39 -2.95 17.44
C VAL A 138 1.53 -1.53 18.00
N GLY A 139 0.42 -0.92 18.40
CA GLY A 139 0.40 0.44 18.94
C GLY A 139 1.17 0.58 20.27
N PHE A 140 1.05 -0.40 21.17
CA PHE A 140 1.78 -0.41 22.43
C PHE A 140 3.27 -0.71 22.24
N PHE A 141 3.63 -1.64 21.36
CA PHE A 141 5.04 -1.86 21.01
C PHE A 141 5.66 -0.60 20.42
N ARG A 142 4.93 0.10 19.54
CA ARG A 142 5.40 1.37 19.03
C ARG A 142 5.52 2.45 20.10
N ALA A 143 4.55 2.54 21.02
CA ALA A 143 4.64 3.45 22.15
C ALA A 143 5.88 3.15 23.00
N TYR A 144 6.22 1.89 23.22
CA TYR A 144 7.44 1.51 23.93
C TYR A 144 8.71 1.99 23.20
N GLU A 145 8.83 1.77 21.89
CA GLU A 145 9.98 2.25 21.11
C GLU A 145 10.13 3.79 21.11
N ILE A 146 9.02 4.54 21.21
CA ILE A 146 9.04 6.01 21.17
C ILE A 146 9.24 6.63 22.56
N PHE A 147 8.62 6.06 23.59
CA PHE A 147 8.55 6.67 24.93
C PHE A 147 9.41 5.94 25.98
N GLY A 148 9.87 4.71 25.71
CA GLY A 148 10.72 3.92 26.59
C GLY A 148 10.04 3.38 27.86
N GLU A 149 8.72 3.57 28.02
CA GLU A 149 8.02 3.16 29.23
C GLU A 149 7.65 1.67 29.21
N LYS A 150 8.19 0.88 30.15
CA LYS A 150 7.97 -0.58 30.26
C LYS A 150 6.50 -1.01 30.37
N LYS A 151 5.61 -0.14 30.87
CA LYS A 151 4.17 -0.42 30.94
C LYS A 151 3.55 -0.65 29.55
N TYR A 152 4.04 0.05 28.52
CA TYR A 152 3.57 -0.16 27.15
C TYR A 152 4.08 -1.48 26.58
N LEU A 153 5.35 -1.82 26.83
CA LEU A 153 5.87 -3.16 26.50
C LEU A 153 5.03 -4.25 27.16
N GLY A 154 4.75 -4.13 28.46
CA GLY A 154 3.92 -5.08 29.20
C GLY A 154 2.49 -5.20 28.64
N ALA A 155 1.86 -4.08 28.27
CA ALA A 155 0.52 -4.08 27.67
C ALA A 155 0.52 -4.76 26.29
N GLY A 156 1.51 -4.47 25.44
CA GLY A 156 1.68 -5.12 24.14
C GLY A 156 1.94 -6.62 24.27
N LEU A 157 2.79 -7.04 25.21
CA LEU A 157 3.08 -8.45 25.47
C LEU A 157 1.85 -9.20 25.98
N LYS A 158 1.02 -8.61 26.85
CA LYS A 158 -0.26 -9.22 27.25
C LYS A 158 -1.19 -9.47 26.05
N CYS A 159 -1.24 -8.54 25.10
CA CYS A 159 -1.99 -8.74 23.86
C CYS A 159 -1.39 -9.90 23.05
N ALA A 160 -0.06 -9.92 22.89
CA ALA A 160 0.64 -10.97 22.16
C ALA A 160 0.49 -12.35 22.81
N ASP A 161 0.54 -12.45 24.14
CA ASP A 161 0.31 -13.68 24.90
C ASP A 161 -1.10 -14.24 24.67
N LEU A 162 -2.13 -13.38 24.66
CA LEU A 162 -3.50 -13.82 24.36
C LEU A 162 -3.66 -14.30 22.91
N ILE A 163 -3.04 -13.58 21.96
CA ILE A 163 -3.00 -13.98 20.54
C ILE A 163 -2.27 -15.33 20.39
N LEU A 164 -1.13 -15.49 21.05
CA LEU A 164 -0.34 -16.73 21.06
C LEU A 164 -1.12 -17.89 21.66
N GLY A 165 -1.76 -17.71 22.81
CA GLY A 165 -2.56 -18.74 23.48
C GLY A 165 -3.77 -19.19 22.67
N SER A 166 -4.16 -18.39 21.66
CA SER A 166 -5.23 -18.72 20.72
C SER A 166 -4.72 -19.39 19.44
N GLN A 167 -3.41 -19.49 19.21
CA GLN A 167 -2.84 -20.17 18.05
C GLN A 167 -3.14 -21.67 18.16
N TRP A 168 -3.73 -22.24 17.10
CA TRP A 168 -3.97 -23.68 17.04
C TRP A 168 -2.68 -24.46 16.84
N PRO A 169 -2.63 -25.76 17.18
CA PRO A 169 -1.40 -26.56 17.16
C PRO A 169 -0.64 -26.56 15.82
N ARG A 170 -1.36 -26.42 14.70
CA ARG A 170 -0.75 -26.34 13.37
C ARG A 170 -0.02 -25.01 13.13
N GLY A 171 -0.31 -23.93 13.86
CA GLY A 171 0.36 -22.63 13.70
C GLY A 171 -0.50 -21.50 13.13
N HIS A 172 -1.79 -21.73 12.89
CA HIS A 172 -2.73 -20.70 12.40
C HIS A 172 -3.72 -20.29 13.50
N TRP A 173 -4.47 -19.22 13.25
CA TRP A 173 -5.35 -18.60 14.24
C TRP A 173 -6.84 -18.76 13.94
N PRO A 174 -7.71 -18.64 14.97
CA PRO A 174 -9.15 -18.74 14.83
C PRO A 174 -9.76 -17.78 13.81
N TRP A 175 -10.68 -18.31 13.01
CA TRP A 175 -11.62 -17.56 12.19
C TRP A 175 -13.05 -17.80 12.71
N PRO A 176 -13.94 -16.78 12.76
CA PRO A 176 -15.26 -16.92 13.37
C PRO A 176 -16.05 -18.12 12.85
N GLY A 177 -16.56 -18.92 13.78
CA GLY A 177 -17.38 -20.11 13.48
C GLY A 177 -16.63 -21.31 12.93
N LYS A 178 -15.29 -21.32 12.94
CA LYS A 178 -14.46 -22.46 12.49
C LYS A 178 -13.60 -23.07 13.59
N SER A 179 -13.11 -24.28 13.32
CA SER A 179 -12.19 -25.05 14.18
C SER A 179 -10.77 -25.07 13.61
N ASP A 180 -9.84 -25.69 14.33
CA ASP A 180 -8.41 -25.87 13.97
C ASP A 180 -8.15 -26.68 12.68
N ARG A 181 -9.22 -27.17 12.06
CA ARG A 181 -9.24 -27.80 10.74
C ARG A 181 -9.38 -26.81 9.59
N PHE A 182 -9.49 -25.51 9.87
CA PHE A 182 -9.70 -24.48 8.87
C PHE A 182 -8.79 -23.28 9.09
N ILE A 183 -8.11 -22.85 8.03
CA ILE A 183 -7.29 -21.64 8.02
C ILE A 183 -7.89 -20.60 7.07
N ARG A 184 -8.09 -19.38 7.59
CA ARG A 184 -8.33 -18.18 6.78
C ARG A 184 -6.97 -17.58 6.43
N ILE A 185 -6.62 -17.60 5.14
CA ILE A 185 -5.31 -17.15 4.67
C ILE A 185 -5.34 -15.62 4.47
N GLN A 186 -6.39 -15.11 3.82
CA GLN A 186 -6.58 -13.67 3.58
C GLN A 186 -7.07 -12.87 4.81
N ASP A 187 -7.36 -11.58 4.61
CA ASP A 187 -7.90 -10.63 5.61
C ASP A 187 -6.97 -10.43 6.84
N GLY A 188 -5.71 -10.80 6.71
CA GLY A 188 -4.71 -10.72 7.79
C GLY A 188 -5.02 -11.60 9.00
N TYR A 189 -5.87 -12.63 8.88
CA TYR A 189 -6.16 -13.54 10.00
C TYR A 189 -4.97 -14.37 10.43
N THR A 190 -4.11 -14.71 9.48
CA THR A 190 -2.87 -15.46 9.73
C THR A 190 -1.65 -14.52 9.76
N THR A 191 -1.62 -13.55 8.86
CA THR A 191 -0.49 -12.62 8.65
C THR A 191 -0.25 -11.66 9.79
N ARG A 192 -1.29 -11.02 10.32
CA ARG A 192 -1.12 -10.01 11.38
C ARG A 192 -0.60 -10.63 12.67
N PRO A 193 -1.14 -11.76 13.15
CA PRO A 193 -0.54 -12.46 14.29
C PRO A 193 0.92 -12.84 14.05
N PHE A 194 1.30 -13.34 12.86
CA PHE A 194 2.70 -13.64 12.53
C PHE A 194 3.62 -12.45 12.79
N TRP A 195 3.30 -11.27 12.24
CA TRP A 195 4.11 -10.06 12.45
C TRP A 195 4.12 -9.61 13.91
N ILE A 196 2.99 -9.71 14.62
CA ILE A 196 2.92 -9.37 16.05
C ILE A 196 3.79 -10.31 16.89
N MET A 197 3.85 -11.60 16.56
CA MET A 197 4.75 -12.53 17.23
C MET A 197 6.22 -12.14 17.00
N LEU A 198 6.60 -11.78 15.77
CA LEU A 198 7.96 -11.29 15.52
C LEU A 198 8.27 -9.98 16.24
N TYR A 199 7.31 -9.06 16.31
CA TYR A 199 7.49 -7.80 17.05
C TYR A 199 7.64 -8.06 18.56
N ALA A 200 6.82 -8.94 19.12
CA ALA A 200 6.94 -9.37 20.52
C ALA A 200 8.30 -10.01 20.79
N TYR A 201 8.79 -10.86 19.87
CA TYR A 201 10.13 -11.44 19.96
C TYR A 201 11.23 -10.37 19.92
N LYS A 202 11.18 -9.43 18.94
CA LYS A 202 12.15 -8.32 18.81
C LYS A 202 12.31 -7.56 20.13
N LEU A 203 11.20 -7.25 20.81
CA LEU A 203 11.22 -6.38 21.99
C LEU A 203 11.44 -7.12 23.32
N SER A 204 11.12 -8.42 23.39
CA SER A 204 11.23 -9.20 24.64
C SER A 204 12.38 -10.21 24.66
N GLY A 205 12.84 -10.67 23.49
CA GLY A 205 13.75 -11.82 23.36
C GLY A 205 13.12 -13.18 23.70
N ASP A 206 11.82 -13.25 23.99
CA ASP A 206 11.15 -14.50 24.37
C ASP A 206 10.88 -15.37 23.13
N LYS A 207 11.59 -16.50 23.07
CA LYS A 207 11.61 -17.42 21.92
C LYS A 207 10.24 -18.02 21.61
N LYS A 208 9.30 -18.08 22.56
CA LYS A 208 7.97 -18.65 22.31
C LYS A 208 7.23 -17.93 21.17
N TYR A 209 7.46 -16.63 21.02
CA TYR A 209 6.86 -15.84 19.95
C TYR A 209 7.52 -16.13 18.60
N PHE A 210 8.85 -16.22 18.57
CA PHE A 210 9.58 -16.66 17.38
C PHE A 210 9.10 -18.04 16.90
N GLU A 211 9.03 -19.01 17.80
CA GLU A 211 8.55 -20.37 17.50
C GLU A 211 7.11 -20.37 16.98
N SER A 212 6.25 -19.50 17.52
CA SER A 212 4.89 -19.30 17.03
C SER A 212 4.84 -18.76 15.60
N ALA A 213 5.67 -17.77 15.29
CA ALA A 213 5.79 -17.24 13.93
C ALA A 213 6.28 -18.32 12.95
N ILE A 214 7.27 -19.13 13.35
CA ILE A 214 7.77 -20.23 12.50
C ILE A 214 6.71 -21.31 12.28
N ARG A 215 5.92 -21.71 13.29
CA ARG A 215 4.79 -22.63 13.07
C ARG A 215 3.79 -22.10 12.06
N CYS A 216 3.51 -20.80 12.07
CA CYS A 216 2.68 -20.15 11.07
C CYS A 216 3.26 -20.27 9.64
N ALA A 217 4.57 -20.02 9.49
CA ALA A 217 5.25 -20.20 8.21
C ALA A 217 5.19 -21.66 7.74
N ASP A 218 5.45 -22.62 8.62
CA ASP A 218 5.40 -24.05 8.30
C ASP A 218 4.01 -24.52 7.83
N VAL A 219 2.93 -24.09 8.49
CA VAL A 219 1.57 -24.48 8.05
C VAL A 219 1.19 -23.84 6.73
N LEU A 220 1.55 -22.58 6.49
CA LEU A 220 1.32 -21.93 5.21
C LEU A 220 2.10 -22.64 4.09
N LEU A 221 3.38 -22.98 4.33
CA LEU A 221 4.18 -23.74 3.38
C LEU A 221 3.53 -25.09 3.05
N SER A 222 2.98 -25.79 4.05
CA SER A 222 2.35 -27.11 3.86
C SER A 222 1.09 -27.11 2.98
N ILE A 223 0.44 -25.95 2.80
CA ILE A 223 -0.80 -25.80 2.02
C ILE A 223 -0.61 -25.02 0.72
N LYS A 224 0.65 -24.68 0.37
CA LYS A 224 1.01 -24.01 -0.89
C LYS A 224 0.48 -24.80 -2.09
N ARG A 225 -0.05 -24.09 -3.09
CA ARG A 225 -0.62 -24.69 -4.30
C ARG A 225 0.45 -25.02 -5.34
N PRO A 226 0.14 -25.92 -6.31
CA PRO A 226 1.07 -26.28 -7.39
C PRO A 226 1.60 -25.08 -8.18
N GLY A 227 0.78 -24.03 -8.36
CA GLY A 227 1.15 -22.80 -9.06
C GLY A 227 1.99 -21.81 -8.24
N GLY A 228 2.48 -22.18 -7.06
CA GLY A 228 3.29 -21.27 -6.25
C GLY A 228 2.51 -20.52 -5.16
N GLY A 229 1.24 -20.18 -5.44
CA GLY A 229 0.43 -19.32 -4.58
C GLY A 229 -0.44 -20.04 -3.54
N TRP A 230 -1.38 -19.29 -2.98
CA TRP A 230 -2.32 -19.74 -1.95
C TRP A 230 -3.75 -19.31 -2.29
N GLY A 231 -4.74 -20.08 -1.83
CA GLY A 231 -6.16 -19.71 -1.92
C GLY A 231 -6.56 -18.72 -0.82
N ASP A 232 -7.83 -18.33 -0.80
CA ASP A 232 -8.39 -17.46 0.25
C ASP A 232 -8.43 -18.16 1.61
N GLN A 233 -8.53 -19.48 1.57
CA GLN A 233 -8.80 -20.35 2.71
C GLN A 233 -8.39 -21.79 2.42
N TRP A 234 -8.19 -22.58 3.48
CA TRP A 234 -7.90 -24.00 3.37
C TRP A 234 -8.56 -24.81 4.48
N ALA A 235 -9.06 -26.00 4.13
CA ALA A 235 -9.62 -26.96 5.07
C ALA A 235 -8.80 -28.25 5.04
N PHE A 236 -8.23 -28.62 6.18
CA PHE A 236 -7.32 -29.77 6.29
C PHE A 236 -8.03 -31.12 6.13
N ASP A 237 -9.35 -31.16 6.31
CA ASP A 237 -10.20 -32.34 6.12
C ASP A 237 -10.85 -32.40 4.73
N GLY A 238 -10.48 -31.50 3.81
CA GLY A 238 -11.09 -31.39 2.49
C GLY A 238 -12.51 -30.80 2.50
N GLY A 239 -12.97 -30.29 3.66
CA GLY A 239 -14.26 -29.63 3.78
C GLY A 239 -14.37 -28.31 3.00
N ARG A 240 -15.59 -27.81 2.89
CA ARG A 240 -15.88 -26.47 2.35
C ARG A 240 -16.47 -25.61 3.46
N SER A 241 -16.04 -24.35 3.54
CA SER A 241 -16.43 -23.43 4.60
C SER A 241 -17.83 -22.82 4.40
N GLY A 242 -18.51 -23.10 3.28
CA GLY A 242 -19.80 -22.50 2.90
C GLY A 242 -19.71 -21.02 2.54
N ASN A 243 -18.60 -20.37 2.90
CA ASN A 243 -18.29 -18.98 2.61
C ASN A 243 -17.54 -18.86 1.28
N THR A 244 -17.71 -17.70 0.64
CA THR A 244 -17.17 -17.34 -0.67
C THR A 244 -15.64 -17.32 -0.68
N GLY A 245 -15.05 -17.52 -1.87
CA GLY A 245 -13.61 -17.55 -2.09
C GLY A 245 -13.07 -18.89 -2.61
N VAL A 246 -11.81 -18.91 -3.04
CA VAL A 246 -11.12 -20.05 -3.67
C VAL A 246 -10.39 -20.90 -2.63
N TYR A 247 -10.67 -22.21 -2.68
CA TYR A 247 -10.02 -23.26 -1.86
C TYR A 247 -8.91 -23.98 -2.63
N HIS A 248 -9.18 -24.29 -3.90
CA HIS A 248 -8.26 -24.98 -4.81
C HIS A 248 -7.84 -24.00 -5.90
N GLY A 249 -6.65 -23.44 -5.75
CA GLY A 249 -6.10 -22.47 -6.68
C GLY A 249 -5.45 -21.29 -5.97
N THR A 250 -5.10 -20.29 -6.75
CA THR A 250 -4.37 -19.11 -6.30
C THR A 250 -5.29 -17.91 -6.26
N SER A 251 -5.26 -17.17 -5.16
CA SER A 251 -5.98 -15.92 -5.00
C SER A 251 -5.02 -14.77 -4.70
N PHE A 252 -5.28 -13.64 -5.33
CA PHE A 252 -4.64 -12.36 -5.08
C PHE A 252 -5.54 -11.43 -4.26
N ASN A 253 -6.75 -11.88 -3.91
CA ASN A 253 -7.70 -11.11 -3.14
C ASN A 253 -7.23 -10.97 -1.68
N ASP A 254 -7.37 -9.77 -1.11
CA ASP A 254 -7.16 -9.45 0.31
C ASP A 254 -5.87 -10.08 0.93
N GLY A 255 -4.79 -10.16 0.13
CA GLY A 255 -3.48 -10.67 0.57
C GLY A 255 -3.32 -12.19 0.54
N ALA A 256 -4.27 -12.96 0.01
CA ALA A 256 -4.26 -14.43 0.04
C ALA A 256 -2.93 -15.06 -0.41
N THR A 257 -2.28 -14.56 -1.47
CA THR A 257 -0.94 -15.01 -1.91
C THR A 257 0.19 -14.10 -1.46
N ASN A 258 -0.03 -12.77 -1.43
CA ASN A 258 1.00 -11.80 -1.07
C ASN A 258 1.48 -11.98 0.37
N ASP A 259 0.56 -12.20 1.30
CA ASP A 259 0.90 -12.30 2.71
C ASP A 259 1.72 -13.58 3.02
N PRO A 260 1.32 -14.79 2.57
CA PRO A 260 2.19 -15.95 2.70
C PRO A 260 3.53 -15.78 2.00
N PHE A 261 3.60 -15.13 0.83
CA PHE A 261 4.87 -14.84 0.15
C PHE A 261 5.82 -14.04 1.06
N GLN A 262 5.32 -12.97 1.67
CA GLN A 262 6.08 -12.18 2.63
C GLN A 262 6.55 -13.01 3.83
N ILE A 263 5.66 -13.85 4.37
CA ILE A 263 5.98 -14.74 5.50
C ILE A 263 7.07 -15.74 5.10
N MET A 264 7.03 -16.31 3.90
CA MET A 264 8.06 -17.24 3.42
C MET A 264 9.44 -16.55 3.32
N VAL A 265 9.48 -15.36 2.74
CA VAL A 265 10.72 -14.58 2.63
C VAL A 265 11.27 -14.21 3.99
N MET A 266 10.41 -13.75 4.90
CA MET A 266 10.79 -13.43 6.27
C MET A 266 11.26 -14.68 7.03
N ALA A 267 10.58 -15.81 6.90
CA ALA A 267 10.98 -17.07 7.51
C ALA A 267 12.35 -17.53 7.01
N TYR A 268 12.66 -17.36 5.72
CA TYR A 268 14.00 -17.60 5.19
C TYR A 268 15.03 -16.68 5.85
N HIS A 269 14.80 -15.37 5.93
CA HIS A 269 15.74 -14.44 6.56
C HIS A 269 15.99 -14.74 8.04
N LEU A 270 14.97 -15.24 8.74
CA LEU A 270 15.02 -15.60 10.15
C LEU A 270 15.73 -16.93 10.43
N THR A 271 15.69 -17.88 9.48
CA THR A 271 16.12 -19.28 9.72
C THR A 271 17.25 -19.74 8.81
N ASN A 272 17.49 -19.03 7.71
CA ASN A 272 18.32 -19.43 6.57
C ASN A 272 17.89 -20.77 5.93
N ASP A 273 16.66 -21.23 6.18
CA ASP A 273 16.14 -22.48 5.63
C ASP A 273 15.54 -22.25 4.24
N LYS A 274 16.18 -22.85 3.23
CA LYS A 274 15.79 -22.68 1.82
C LYS A 274 14.42 -23.27 1.51
N LYS A 275 13.84 -24.13 2.35
CA LYS A 275 12.51 -24.72 2.11
C LYS A 275 11.43 -23.66 1.90
N TYR A 276 11.57 -22.49 2.55
CA TYR A 276 10.60 -21.41 2.42
C TYR A 276 10.66 -20.71 1.06
N ILE A 277 11.81 -20.72 0.37
CA ILE A 277 12.04 -19.96 -0.86
C ILE A 277 12.22 -20.82 -2.12
N GLU A 278 12.44 -22.13 -1.99
CA GLU A 278 12.81 -23.06 -3.07
C GLU A 278 11.89 -22.97 -4.31
N LYS A 279 10.62 -22.61 -4.10
CA LYS A 279 9.57 -22.60 -5.13
C LYS A 279 8.83 -21.28 -5.27
N LEU A 280 9.31 -20.19 -4.68
CA LEU A 280 8.62 -18.89 -4.79
C LEU A 280 8.62 -18.35 -6.24
N HIS A 281 9.64 -18.67 -7.03
CA HIS A 281 9.71 -18.31 -8.45
C HIS A 281 8.57 -18.89 -9.31
N GLU A 282 7.90 -19.97 -8.86
CA GLU A 282 6.74 -20.56 -9.57
C GLU A 282 5.57 -19.58 -9.69
N ILE A 283 5.46 -18.63 -8.76
CA ILE A 283 4.40 -17.60 -8.76
C ILE A 283 4.53 -16.70 -9.99
N GLY A 284 5.74 -16.34 -10.41
CA GLY A 284 5.95 -15.54 -11.62
C GLY A 284 5.43 -16.26 -12.87
N LYS A 285 5.71 -17.57 -12.99
CA LYS A 285 5.20 -18.42 -14.08
C LYS A 285 3.67 -18.52 -14.05
N PHE A 286 3.10 -18.63 -12.85
CA PHE A 286 1.64 -18.64 -12.67
C PHE A 286 1.02 -17.30 -13.08
N ILE A 287 1.57 -16.16 -12.65
CA ILE A 287 1.08 -14.81 -13.01
C ILE A 287 1.11 -14.63 -14.53
N PHE A 288 2.20 -15.02 -15.19
CA PHE A 288 2.29 -14.98 -16.65
C PHE A 288 1.19 -15.84 -17.31
N LYS A 289 1.00 -17.08 -16.85
CA LYS A 289 -0.05 -17.98 -17.36
C LYS A 289 -1.47 -17.46 -17.10
N ALA A 290 -1.69 -16.82 -15.95
CA ALA A 290 -2.96 -16.27 -15.49
C ALA A 290 -3.36 -14.97 -16.20
N LYS A 291 -2.44 -14.37 -16.98
CA LYS A 291 -2.66 -13.12 -17.71
C LYS A 291 -3.90 -13.23 -18.60
N MET A 292 -4.78 -12.24 -18.47
CA MET A 292 -6.00 -12.09 -19.27
C MET A 292 -5.87 -10.90 -20.22
N GLY A 293 -6.62 -10.98 -21.33
CA GLY A 293 -6.80 -9.89 -22.27
C GLY A 293 -6.58 -10.30 -23.73
N GLU A 294 -7.32 -9.68 -24.65
CA GLU A 294 -7.09 -9.77 -26.10
C GLU A 294 -6.37 -8.51 -26.58
N GLY A 295 -5.51 -8.64 -27.59
CA GLY A 295 -4.72 -7.52 -28.13
C GLY A 295 -3.84 -6.88 -27.05
N ASP A 296 -4.00 -5.57 -26.85
CA ASP A 296 -3.20 -4.76 -25.92
C ASP A 296 -3.68 -4.84 -24.46
N VAL A 297 -4.79 -5.54 -24.18
CA VAL A 297 -5.29 -5.67 -22.81
C VAL A 297 -4.37 -6.60 -22.02
N VAL A 298 -3.93 -6.12 -20.87
CA VAL A 298 -3.15 -6.91 -19.91
C VAL A 298 -3.73 -6.70 -18.53
N GLY A 299 -4.35 -7.74 -17.98
CA GLY A 299 -4.90 -7.70 -16.63
C GLY A 299 -5.15 -9.08 -16.07
N TRP A 300 -5.76 -9.15 -14.88
CA TRP A 300 -5.97 -10.39 -14.16
C TRP A 300 -7.28 -10.36 -13.34
N CYS A 301 -7.86 -11.53 -13.14
CA CYS A 301 -8.88 -11.76 -12.11
C CYS A 301 -8.25 -11.67 -10.71
N GLU A 302 -9.09 -11.61 -9.68
CA GLU A 302 -8.61 -11.73 -8.30
C GLU A 302 -8.32 -13.17 -7.91
N GLN A 303 -9.01 -14.16 -8.49
CA GLN A 303 -8.84 -15.56 -8.15
C GLN A 303 -8.81 -16.49 -9.35
N TYR A 304 -8.08 -17.60 -9.20
CA TYR A 304 -7.81 -18.58 -10.24
C TYR A 304 -7.83 -20.01 -9.65
N ASN A 305 -8.15 -21.01 -10.48
CA ASN A 305 -7.89 -22.41 -10.13
C ASN A 305 -6.38 -22.75 -10.25
N ASP A 306 -5.99 -23.99 -9.92
CA ASP A 306 -4.59 -24.43 -9.99
C ASP A 306 -4.02 -24.40 -11.43
N ASP A 307 -4.89 -24.45 -12.44
CA ASP A 307 -4.51 -24.37 -13.86
C ASP A 307 -4.34 -22.92 -14.35
N ALA A 308 -4.44 -21.92 -13.47
CA ALA A 308 -4.42 -20.50 -13.79
C ALA A 308 -5.60 -20.04 -14.68
N GLN A 309 -6.73 -20.73 -14.60
CA GLN A 309 -7.98 -20.28 -15.22
C GLN A 309 -8.77 -19.42 -14.22
N PRO A 310 -9.34 -18.28 -14.65
CA PRO A 310 -10.08 -17.39 -13.77
C PRO A 310 -11.30 -18.11 -13.18
N VAL A 311 -11.56 -17.86 -11.91
CA VAL A 311 -12.73 -18.40 -11.23
C VAL A 311 -13.45 -17.32 -10.44
N ARG A 312 -14.76 -17.48 -10.32
CA ARG A 312 -15.63 -16.60 -9.56
C ARG A 312 -15.60 -16.90 -8.07
N ALA A 313 -15.71 -15.83 -7.29
CA ALA A 313 -15.87 -15.90 -5.84
C ALA A 313 -17.23 -15.32 -5.40
N ARG A 314 -17.33 -14.00 -5.19
CA ARG A 314 -18.57 -13.31 -4.78
C ARG A 314 -19.31 -12.75 -5.99
N GLN A 315 -20.54 -12.24 -5.76
CA GLN A 315 -21.38 -11.62 -6.79
C GLN A 315 -20.76 -10.40 -7.50
N TYR A 316 -19.65 -9.87 -7.01
CA TYR A 316 -18.89 -8.76 -7.59
C TYR A 316 -17.46 -9.18 -8.01
N GLU A 317 -17.16 -10.48 -8.01
CA GLU A 317 -15.85 -11.08 -8.30
C GLU A 317 -16.07 -12.25 -9.28
N ILE A 318 -16.22 -11.89 -10.55
CA ILE A 318 -16.44 -12.79 -11.68
C ILE A 318 -15.19 -12.87 -12.55
N GLU A 319 -15.26 -13.59 -13.65
CA GLU A 319 -14.14 -13.96 -14.50
C GLU A 319 -13.72 -12.80 -15.44
N LEU A 320 -13.44 -11.60 -14.89
CA LEU A 320 -13.01 -10.40 -15.61
C LEU A 320 -11.67 -9.85 -15.11
N PRO A 321 -10.88 -9.16 -15.95
CA PRO A 321 -9.74 -8.38 -15.51
C PRO A 321 -10.14 -7.23 -14.56
N TYR A 322 -9.47 -7.15 -13.42
CA TYR A 322 -9.72 -6.16 -12.37
C TYR A 322 -8.48 -5.26 -12.12
N PRO A 323 -8.60 -3.93 -12.26
CA PRO A 323 -7.67 -2.92 -11.71
C PRO A 323 -7.10 -3.21 -10.33
N ARG A 324 -7.94 -3.72 -9.42
CA ARG A 324 -7.53 -4.04 -8.06
C ARG A 324 -6.66 -5.30 -7.98
N ALA A 325 -6.81 -6.28 -8.87
CA ALA A 325 -5.91 -7.43 -8.89
C ALA A 325 -4.47 -7.00 -9.20
N LEU A 326 -4.31 -6.10 -10.18
CA LEU A 326 -3.03 -5.48 -10.49
C LEU A 326 -2.47 -4.71 -9.28
N THR A 327 -3.25 -3.79 -8.72
CA THR A 327 -2.71 -2.90 -7.68
C THR A 327 -2.61 -3.50 -6.29
N ARG A 328 -3.41 -4.50 -5.93
CA ARG A 328 -3.42 -5.06 -4.56
C ARG A 328 -2.60 -6.33 -4.41
N GLY A 329 -2.41 -7.07 -5.50
CA GLY A 329 -1.80 -8.41 -5.44
C GLY A 329 -0.66 -8.60 -6.43
N ILE A 330 -0.96 -8.51 -7.72
CA ILE A 330 -0.03 -8.93 -8.78
C ILE A 330 1.10 -7.94 -9.00
N GLY A 331 0.81 -6.65 -9.05
CA GLY A 331 1.81 -5.59 -9.15
C GLY A 331 2.92 -5.70 -8.09
N PRO A 332 2.60 -5.81 -6.78
CA PRO A 332 3.61 -6.05 -5.75
C PRO A 332 4.43 -7.31 -6.02
N LEU A 333 3.78 -8.43 -6.36
CA LEU A 333 4.48 -9.69 -6.60
C LEU A 333 5.46 -9.58 -7.78
N LEU A 334 5.08 -8.93 -8.88
CA LEU A 334 5.96 -8.71 -10.03
C LEU A 334 7.17 -7.85 -9.63
N VAL A 335 6.97 -6.78 -8.86
CA VAL A 335 8.05 -5.94 -8.34
C VAL A 335 8.99 -6.75 -7.44
N TRP A 336 8.43 -7.53 -6.51
CA TRP A 336 9.22 -8.30 -5.56
C TRP A 336 10.02 -9.41 -6.24
N LEU A 337 9.41 -10.13 -7.19
CA LEU A 337 10.07 -11.15 -7.99
C LEU A 337 11.22 -10.54 -8.78
N TYR A 338 10.99 -9.44 -9.50
CA TYR A 338 12.04 -8.72 -10.23
C TYR A 338 13.21 -8.31 -9.34
N LEU A 339 12.93 -7.77 -8.15
CA LEU A 339 13.97 -7.39 -7.21
C LEU A 339 14.77 -8.59 -6.69
N MET A 340 14.19 -9.80 -6.64
CA MET A 340 14.88 -11.02 -6.21
C MET A 340 15.63 -11.71 -7.35
N ASP A 341 15.05 -11.82 -8.55
CA ASP A 341 15.57 -12.64 -9.65
C ASP A 341 16.10 -11.85 -10.86
N ASN A 342 15.87 -10.53 -10.93
CA ASN A 342 16.24 -9.67 -12.05
C ASN A 342 15.72 -10.20 -13.42
N ASP A 343 14.55 -10.83 -13.45
CA ASP A 343 13.87 -11.24 -14.68
C ASP A 343 12.98 -10.10 -15.19
N GLU A 344 13.40 -9.50 -16.31
CA GLU A 344 12.71 -8.35 -16.92
C GLU A 344 11.29 -8.69 -17.38
N ALA A 345 10.97 -9.98 -17.56
CA ALA A 345 9.61 -10.42 -17.92
C ALA A 345 8.56 -9.97 -16.88
N HIS A 346 8.94 -9.85 -15.60
CA HIS A 346 8.05 -9.33 -14.57
C HIS A 346 7.71 -7.86 -14.79
N MET A 347 8.71 -7.06 -15.16
CA MET A 347 8.56 -5.64 -15.42
C MET A 347 7.85 -5.38 -16.76
N ASP A 348 8.04 -6.25 -17.76
CA ASP A 348 7.26 -6.24 -19.01
C ASP A 348 5.77 -6.43 -18.75
N LEU A 349 5.40 -7.40 -17.90
CA LEU A 349 4.01 -7.62 -17.50
C LEU A 349 3.43 -6.40 -16.77
N LEU A 350 4.21 -5.83 -15.84
CA LEU A 350 3.79 -4.64 -15.09
C LEU A 350 3.57 -3.44 -16.03
N ARG A 351 4.50 -3.20 -16.96
CA ARG A 351 4.41 -2.15 -17.98
C ARG A 351 3.20 -2.33 -18.88
N GLY A 352 2.96 -3.55 -19.38
CA GLY A 352 1.79 -3.84 -20.23
C GLY A 352 0.47 -3.55 -19.52
N ALA A 353 0.34 -3.99 -18.26
CA ALA A 353 -0.85 -3.75 -17.47
C ALA A 353 -1.06 -2.26 -17.14
N TYR A 354 0.03 -1.57 -16.80
CA TYR A 354 0.00 -0.12 -16.56
C TYR A 354 -0.34 0.67 -17.82
N ALA A 355 0.20 0.30 -18.99
CA ALA A 355 -0.08 0.95 -20.26
C ALA A 355 -1.56 0.87 -20.63
N TRP A 356 -2.20 -0.28 -20.38
CA TRP A 356 -3.64 -0.40 -20.58
C TRP A 356 -4.44 0.51 -19.63
N HIS A 357 -4.06 0.56 -18.35
CA HIS A 357 -4.65 1.50 -17.38
C HIS A 357 -4.55 2.96 -17.83
N GLU A 358 -3.37 3.37 -18.30
CA GLU A 358 -3.15 4.73 -18.82
C GLU A 358 -4.01 5.00 -20.05
N ARG A 359 -4.11 4.03 -20.97
CA ARG A 359 -4.97 4.15 -22.16
C ARG A 359 -6.43 4.35 -21.78
N VAL A 360 -6.95 3.60 -20.79
CA VAL A 360 -8.32 3.81 -20.28
C VAL A 360 -8.43 5.20 -19.64
N ARG A 361 -7.45 5.60 -18.81
CA ARG A 361 -7.43 6.94 -18.20
C ARG A 361 -7.54 8.04 -19.24
N GLN A 362 -6.72 8.01 -20.29
CA GLN A 362 -6.71 9.00 -21.36
C GLN A 362 -8.04 9.09 -22.10
N LYS A 363 -8.67 7.95 -22.43
CA LYS A 363 -10.01 7.91 -23.03
C LYS A 363 -11.06 8.59 -22.13
N GLU A 364 -10.89 8.46 -20.82
CA GLU A 364 -11.85 8.98 -19.85
C GLU A 364 -11.61 10.43 -19.42
N LEU A 365 -10.51 11.04 -19.88
CA LEU A 365 -10.28 12.48 -19.74
C LEU A 365 -11.17 13.32 -20.66
N ASP A 366 -12.02 12.70 -21.50
CA ASP A 366 -13.02 13.41 -22.31
C ASP A 366 -13.85 14.35 -21.41
N PRO A 367 -13.81 15.68 -21.64
CA PRO A 367 -14.54 16.65 -20.83
C PRO A 367 -16.05 16.35 -20.72
N LYS A 368 -16.66 15.77 -21.76
CA LYS A 368 -18.06 15.36 -21.77
C LYS A 368 -18.31 14.21 -20.80
N LEU A 369 -17.43 13.20 -20.79
CA LEU A 369 -17.56 12.07 -19.86
C LEU A 369 -17.33 12.52 -18.40
N LEU A 370 -16.32 13.36 -18.16
CA LEU A 370 -16.08 13.96 -16.85
C LEU A 370 -17.29 14.77 -16.36
N ALA A 371 -17.94 15.53 -17.23
CA ALA A 371 -19.16 16.27 -16.91
C ALA A 371 -20.34 15.34 -16.56
N GLN A 372 -20.49 14.20 -17.26
CA GLN A 372 -21.51 13.20 -16.98
C GLN A 372 -21.31 12.56 -15.59
N TRP A 373 -20.09 12.16 -15.25
CA TRP A 373 -19.76 11.66 -13.91
C TRP A 373 -20.03 12.70 -12.82
N LYS A 374 -19.63 13.96 -13.04
CA LYS A 374 -19.93 15.06 -12.10
C LYS A 374 -21.43 15.27 -11.93
N ALA A 375 -22.24 15.16 -12.98
CA ALA A 375 -23.69 15.30 -12.90
C ALA A 375 -24.32 14.20 -12.04
N MET A 376 -23.97 12.93 -12.31
CA MET A 376 -24.42 11.80 -11.48
C MET A 376 -23.97 11.97 -10.02
N ALA A 377 -22.72 12.39 -9.82
CA ALA A 377 -22.17 12.55 -8.48
C ALA A 377 -22.87 13.62 -7.66
N ARG A 378 -23.26 14.73 -8.29
CA ARG A 378 -24.05 15.78 -7.63
C ARG A 378 -25.47 15.35 -7.31
N ALA A 379 -26.13 14.62 -8.21
CA ALA A 379 -27.52 14.23 -8.04
C ALA A 379 -27.71 13.06 -7.05
N TRP A 380 -26.79 12.10 -7.04
CA TRP A 380 -26.97 10.82 -6.34
C TRP A 380 -26.01 10.60 -5.16
N SER A 381 -25.18 11.59 -4.82
CA SER A 381 -24.41 11.54 -3.56
C SER A 381 -25.29 11.89 -2.36
N PRO A 382 -25.25 11.11 -1.27
CA PRO A 382 -25.90 11.47 -0.01
C PRO A 382 -25.42 12.82 0.53
N SER A 383 -26.32 13.55 1.19
CA SER A 383 -26.08 14.91 1.70
C SER A 383 -24.90 15.04 2.68
N HIS A 384 -24.56 13.98 3.42
CA HIS A 384 -23.40 14.01 4.33
C HIS A 384 -22.05 13.98 3.60
N HIS A 385 -22.02 13.64 2.31
CA HIS A 385 -20.83 13.64 1.48
C HIS A 385 -20.63 14.96 0.71
N THR A 386 -21.71 15.65 0.36
CA THR A 386 -21.65 16.95 -0.34
C THR A 386 -21.04 18.05 0.53
N LEU A 387 -21.22 18.01 1.85
CA LEU A 387 -20.64 18.95 2.82
C LEU A 387 -19.11 18.93 2.88
N THR A 388 -18.48 17.87 2.38
CA THR A 388 -17.01 17.73 2.37
C THR A 388 -16.37 17.99 1.01
N GLY A 389 -17.15 18.40 -0.01
CA GLY A 389 -16.67 18.48 -1.40
C GLY A 389 -16.34 17.12 -2.04
N ASN A 390 -16.44 16.02 -1.28
CA ASN A 390 -16.14 14.66 -1.67
C ASN A 390 -17.42 13.93 -2.05
N TYR A 391 -17.80 14.05 -3.32
CA TYR A 391 -18.96 13.33 -3.85
C TYR A 391 -18.61 11.83 -3.92
N LEU A 392 -19.48 10.97 -3.38
CA LEU A 392 -19.25 9.51 -3.35
C LEU A 392 -19.02 8.88 -4.72
N MET A 393 -19.45 9.59 -5.76
CA MET A 393 -19.53 9.15 -7.13
C MET A 393 -18.57 9.92 -8.05
N GLU A 394 -17.66 10.73 -7.51
CA GLU A 394 -16.61 11.36 -8.31
C GLU A 394 -15.65 10.29 -8.83
N TYR A 395 -15.87 9.92 -10.08
CA TYR A 395 -15.15 8.85 -10.75
C TYR A 395 -13.71 9.28 -11.06
N ARG A 396 -12.76 8.36 -10.83
CA ARG A 396 -11.35 8.54 -11.17
C ARG A 396 -11.07 7.94 -12.54
N PRO A 397 -10.71 8.75 -13.55
CA PRO A 397 -10.33 8.23 -14.86
C PRO A 397 -9.30 7.10 -14.76
N GLY A 398 -9.50 6.04 -15.55
CA GLY A 398 -8.63 4.84 -15.57
C GLY A 398 -8.92 3.82 -14.47
N TRP A 399 -10.01 3.98 -13.72
CA TRP A 399 -10.29 3.20 -12.50
C TRP A 399 -11.67 2.49 -12.46
N PRO A 400 -12.05 1.71 -13.49
CA PRO A 400 -13.23 0.83 -13.40
C PRO A 400 -13.08 -0.25 -12.35
N ASP A 401 -14.21 -0.90 -12.07
CA ASP A 401 -14.15 -2.14 -11.30
C ASP A 401 -13.51 -3.21 -12.16
N ALA A 402 -13.98 -3.40 -13.40
CA ALA A 402 -13.47 -4.42 -14.32
C ALA A 402 -13.48 -3.95 -15.79
N TRP A 403 -12.72 -4.66 -16.62
CA TRP A 403 -12.69 -4.48 -18.08
C TRP A 403 -13.31 -5.68 -18.78
N LEU A 404 -13.83 -5.49 -20.00
CA LEU A 404 -14.01 -6.62 -20.90
C LEU A 404 -12.64 -7.18 -21.34
N PRO A 405 -12.52 -8.49 -21.58
CA PRO A 405 -11.26 -9.10 -22.02
C PRO A 405 -10.63 -8.46 -23.26
N ASP A 406 -11.41 -8.00 -24.24
CA ASP A 406 -10.89 -7.28 -25.41
C ASP A 406 -10.76 -5.77 -25.24
N GLY A 407 -11.08 -5.24 -24.05
CA GLY A 407 -10.92 -3.84 -23.74
C GLY A 407 -11.90 -2.92 -24.47
N SER A 408 -12.92 -3.50 -25.12
CA SER A 408 -13.94 -2.75 -25.86
C SER A 408 -14.91 -1.99 -24.96
N ASN A 409 -15.02 -2.39 -23.68
CA ASN A 409 -15.80 -1.69 -22.67
C ASN A 409 -15.28 -2.01 -21.26
N TRP A 410 -15.74 -1.27 -20.27
CA TRP A 410 -15.38 -1.44 -18.87
C TRP A 410 -16.49 -0.86 -17.98
N GLY A 411 -16.48 -1.23 -16.71
CA GLY A 411 -17.59 -0.87 -15.85
C GLY A 411 -17.49 -1.36 -14.40
N ARG A 412 -18.65 -1.43 -13.75
CA ARG A 412 -18.81 -1.95 -12.39
C ARG A 412 -19.29 -3.39 -12.42
N VAL A 413 -18.87 -4.26 -11.50
CA VAL A 413 -19.46 -5.60 -11.35
C VAL A 413 -20.38 -5.66 -10.15
N LEU A 414 -21.61 -6.16 -10.35
CA LEU A 414 -22.57 -6.46 -9.29
C LEU A 414 -23.53 -7.56 -9.77
N SER A 415 -24.05 -8.38 -8.85
CA SER A 415 -25.03 -9.42 -9.18
C SER A 415 -24.55 -10.34 -10.32
N PHE A 416 -23.26 -10.67 -10.30
CA PHE A 416 -22.54 -11.52 -11.26
C PHE A 416 -22.46 -10.98 -12.69
N LYS A 417 -22.68 -9.68 -12.89
CA LYS A 417 -22.64 -9.03 -14.21
C LYS A 417 -21.91 -7.69 -14.15
N MET A 418 -21.22 -7.36 -15.24
CA MET A 418 -20.62 -6.05 -15.46
C MET A 418 -21.67 -5.09 -16.02
N MET A 419 -21.93 -4.03 -15.27
CA MET A 419 -22.65 -2.83 -15.66
C MET A 419 -21.69 -1.93 -16.44
N ALA A 420 -21.76 -2.02 -17.76
CA ALA A 420 -20.87 -1.28 -18.66
C ALA A 420 -21.12 0.23 -18.63
N TRP A 421 -20.06 1.02 -18.73
CA TRP A 421 -20.18 2.48 -18.77
C TRP A 421 -20.55 3.03 -20.14
N ASN A 422 -20.05 2.40 -21.20
CA ASN A 422 -20.38 2.77 -22.57
C ASN A 422 -21.50 1.88 -23.12
N PRO A 423 -22.27 2.34 -24.12
CA PRO A 423 -23.28 1.51 -24.78
C PRO A 423 -22.68 0.20 -25.28
N LEU A 424 -23.40 -0.91 -25.05
CA LEU A 424 -22.99 -2.23 -25.55
C LEU A 424 -23.43 -2.43 -26.99
N THR A 425 -22.51 -2.83 -27.88
CA THR A 425 -22.83 -3.25 -29.25
C THR A 425 -23.49 -4.63 -29.28
N VAL A 426 -24.04 -5.03 -30.43
CA VAL A 426 -24.63 -6.37 -30.60
C VAL A 426 -23.56 -7.44 -30.40
N GLU A 427 -22.39 -7.24 -31.00
CA GLU A 427 -21.26 -8.16 -30.91
C GLU A 427 -20.76 -8.30 -29.47
N GLN A 428 -20.69 -7.20 -28.71
CA GLN A 428 -20.32 -7.24 -27.29
C GLN A 428 -21.34 -8.02 -26.46
N LYS A 429 -22.64 -7.85 -26.72
CA LYS A 429 -23.70 -8.58 -26.03
C LYS A 429 -23.66 -10.07 -26.34
N GLU A 430 -23.37 -10.44 -27.58
CA GLU A 430 -23.23 -11.84 -27.99
C GLU A 430 -21.98 -12.47 -27.37
N LYS A 431 -20.81 -11.83 -27.53
CA LYS A 431 -19.52 -12.34 -27.06
C LYS A 431 -19.44 -12.41 -25.54
N TYR A 432 -19.96 -11.41 -24.83
CA TYR A 432 -19.82 -11.29 -23.36
C TYR A 432 -21.14 -11.38 -22.61
N GLY A 433 -22.21 -11.90 -23.23
CA GLY A 433 -23.56 -11.87 -22.65
C GLY A 433 -23.68 -12.51 -21.26
N ASN A 434 -22.82 -13.48 -20.96
CA ASN A 434 -22.75 -14.11 -19.64
C ASN A 434 -22.04 -13.26 -18.58
N LEU A 435 -21.26 -12.26 -18.99
CA LEU A 435 -20.47 -11.39 -18.11
C LEU A 435 -21.05 -9.97 -18.03
N VAL A 436 -21.90 -9.52 -18.96
CA VAL A 436 -22.46 -8.15 -18.98
C VAL A 436 -23.94 -8.08 -18.61
N ASP A 437 -24.35 -6.97 -18.03
CA ASP A 437 -25.75 -6.65 -17.81
C ASP A 437 -26.33 -5.95 -19.04
N HIS A 438 -27.21 -6.66 -19.76
CA HIS A 438 -27.83 -6.16 -21.00
C HIS A 438 -28.81 -5.01 -20.81
N THR A 439 -29.27 -4.80 -19.58
CA THR A 439 -30.34 -3.85 -19.25
C THR A 439 -29.82 -2.63 -18.49
N TRP A 440 -28.54 -2.61 -18.12
CA TRP A 440 -27.95 -1.48 -17.43
C TRP A 440 -27.74 -0.30 -18.40
N PRO A 441 -28.22 0.91 -18.07
CA PRO A 441 -28.03 2.07 -18.94
C PRO A 441 -26.59 2.60 -18.88
N PRO A 442 -26.04 3.09 -20.02
CA PRO A 442 -24.69 3.67 -20.05
C PRO A 442 -24.63 4.99 -19.27
N VAL A 443 -23.41 5.44 -18.96
CA VAL A 443 -23.13 6.67 -18.18
C VAL A 443 -23.81 7.91 -18.77
N ALA A 444 -23.87 8.03 -20.10
CA ALA A 444 -24.56 9.14 -20.75
C ALA A 444 -26.06 9.21 -20.39
N ASN A 445 -26.74 8.06 -20.34
CA ASN A 445 -28.16 7.98 -19.98
C ASN A 445 -28.35 8.17 -18.48
N LEU A 446 -27.47 7.58 -17.67
CA LEU A 446 -27.47 7.79 -16.21
C LEU A 446 -27.31 9.27 -15.87
N ALA A 447 -26.43 10.00 -16.56
CA ALA A 447 -26.27 11.44 -16.37
C ALA A 447 -27.53 12.24 -16.74
N GLN A 448 -28.26 11.84 -17.78
CA GLN A 448 -29.55 12.47 -18.12
C GLN A 448 -30.61 12.21 -17.04
N LEU A 449 -30.68 10.99 -16.50
CA LEU A 449 -31.56 10.68 -15.36
C LEU A 449 -31.22 11.55 -14.15
N ALA A 450 -29.93 11.64 -13.82
CA ALA A 450 -29.42 12.46 -12.73
C ALA A 450 -29.77 13.96 -12.90
N GLN A 451 -29.55 14.52 -14.09
CA GLN A 451 -29.91 15.91 -14.41
C GLN A 451 -31.41 16.18 -14.34
N SER A 452 -32.21 15.14 -14.60
CA SER A 452 -33.68 15.19 -14.54
C SER A 452 -34.23 14.88 -13.14
N HIS A 453 -33.37 14.83 -12.11
CA HIS A 453 -33.73 14.51 -10.72
C HIS A 453 -34.42 13.14 -10.54
N GLN A 454 -34.18 12.19 -11.44
CA GLN A 454 -34.66 10.82 -11.31
C GLN A 454 -33.72 10.01 -10.41
N PRO A 455 -34.23 9.01 -9.67
CA PRO A 455 -33.39 8.11 -8.87
C PRO A 455 -32.49 7.24 -9.77
N PRO A 456 -31.36 6.73 -9.24
CA PRO A 456 -30.54 5.77 -9.98
C PRO A 456 -31.32 4.48 -10.24
N PRO A 457 -31.10 3.79 -11.38
CA PRO A 457 -31.74 2.52 -11.67
C PRO A 457 -31.51 1.48 -10.57
N ARG A 458 -32.55 0.70 -10.27
CA ARG A 458 -32.52 -0.40 -9.28
C ARG A 458 -32.13 0.03 -7.85
N GLU A 459 -32.23 1.32 -7.54
CA GLU A 459 -31.79 1.91 -6.27
C GLU A 459 -30.31 1.63 -5.95
N TYR A 460 -29.54 1.18 -6.95
CA TYR A 460 -28.12 0.96 -6.81
C TYR A 460 -27.45 2.32 -6.84
N ASN A 461 -27.09 2.84 -5.67
CA ASN A 461 -26.04 3.82 -5.63
C ASN A 461 -24.77 3.14 -6.16
N MET A 462 -24.22 3.69 -7.25
CA MET A 462 -23.05 3.15 -7.95
C MET A 462 -21.82 2.98 -7.03
N TYR A 463 -21.89 3.55 -5.81
CA TYR A 463 -20.89 3.50 -4.75
C TYR A 463 -20.89 2.24 -3.85
N VAL A 464 -22.03 1.59 -3.58
CA VAL A 464 -22.21 0.90 -2.27
C VAL A 464 -21.46 -0.45 -2.12
N HIS A 465 -20.96 -1.06 -3.21
CA HIS A 465 -20.26 -2.36 -3.13
C HIS A 465 -19.02 -2.47 -4.04
N CYS A 466 -18.46 -1.35 -4.49
CA CYS A 466 -17.30 -1.39 -5.36
C CYS A 466 -16.00 -1.51 -4.54
N HIS A 467 -15.19 -2.54 -4.81
CA HIS A 467 -13.85 -2.68 -4.22
C HIS A 467 -12.84 -1.69 -4.83
N SER A 468 -13.28 -0.80 -5.73
CA SER A 468 -12.52 0.36 -6.20
C SER A 468 -12.30 1.36 -5.06
N GLY A 469 -11.24 1.09 -4.29
CA GLY A 469 -10.77 2.01 -3.27
C GLY A 469 -10.38 3.32 -3.95
N ILE A 470 -10.92 4.42 -3.45
CA ILE A 470 -10.61 5.81 -3.87
C ILE A 470 -9.19 6.22 -3.41
N GLY A 471 -8.30 5.24 -3.22
CA GLY A 471 -6.90 5.43 -2.81
C GLY A 471 -6.04 5.53 -4.07
N ASN A 472 -4.86 6.12 -3.95
CA ASN A 472 -3.94 6.23 -5.08
C ASN A 472 -3.21 4.90 -5.35
N SER A 473 -3.96 3.82 -5.57
CA SER A 473 -3.40 2.45 -5.64
C SER A 473 -2.41 2.25 -6.80
N LEU A 474 -2.36 3.17 -7.77
CA LEU A 474 -1.38 3.16 -8.87
C LEU A 474 -0.05 3.83 -8.51
N SER A 475 0.04 4.57 -7.41
CA SER A 475 1.27 5.31 -7.08
C SER A 475 2.48 4.42 -6.97
N GLU A 476 2.29 3.25 -6.38
CA GLU A 476 3.35 2.29 -6.15
C GLU A 476 3.83 1.65 -7.45
N ILE A 477 2.91 1.35 -8.37
CA ILE A 477 3.26 0.88 -9.71
C ILE A 477 4.02 1.97 -10.46
N ARG A 478 3.55 3.22 -10.43
CA ARG A 478 4.25 4.35 -11.06
C ARG A 478 5.62 4.57 -10.45
N ARG A 479 5.76 4.43 -9.13
CA ARG A 479 7.05 4.54 -8.46
C ARG A 479 8.00 3.43 -8.91
N ALA A 480 7.57 2.18 -8.86
CA ALA A 480 8.36 1.05 -9.32
C ALA A 480 8.83 1.26 -10.77
N LEU A 481 7.93 1.71 -11.65
CA LEU A 481 8.24 2.03 -13.03
C LEU A 481 9.20 3.23 -13.18
N LEU A 482 9.05 4.28 -12.39
CA LEU A 482 9.96 5.43 -12.38
C LEU A 482 11.38 5.02 -11.96
N GLU A 483 11.51 4.28 -10.86
CA GLU A 483 12.83 3.84 -10.38
C GLU A 483 13.47 2.80 -11.31
N HIS A 484 12.64 1.94 -11.93
CA HIS A 484 13.08 1.06 -13.00
C HIS A 484 13.61 1.85 -14.20
N LYS A 485 12.90 2.90 -14.65
CA LYS A 485 13.33 3.75 -15.75
C LYS A 485 14.67 4.45 -15.46
N ARG A 486 14.89 4.86 -14.20
CA ARG A 486 16.11 5.55 -13.75
C ARG A 486 17.35 4.67 -13.69
N GLY A 487 17.22 3.38 -13.40
CA GLY A 487 18.39 2.53 -13.16
C GLY A 487 18.14 1.04 -13.13
N GLY A 488 17.06 0.56 -13.74
CA GLY A 488 16.63 -0.84 -13.69
C GLY A 488 16.51 -1.35 -12.25
N ARG A 489 16.99 -2.57 -12.02
CA ARG A 489 16.98 -3.19 -10.69
C ARG A 489 17.79 -2.42 -9.65
N ASP A 490 18.92 -1.83 -10.00
CA ASP A 490 19.74 -1.08 -9.04
C ASP A 490 19.04 0.21 -8.60
N GLY A 491 18.37 0.90 -9.54
CA GLY A 491 17.52 2.05 -9.25
C GLY A 491 16.38 1.70 -8.30
N MET A 492 15.66 0.59 -8.58
CA MET A 492 14.61 0.12 -7.69
C MET A 492 15.15 -0.33 -6.33
N LEU A 493 16.25 -1.10 -6.27
CA LEU A 493 16.85 -1.53 -5.01
C LEU A 493 17.27 -0.35 -4.14
N LYS A 494 17.75 0.75 -4.72
CA LYS A 494 18.03 1.99 -4.00
C LYS A 494 16.77 2.55 -3.34
N TYR A 495 15.63 2.53 -4.01
CA TYR A 495 14.36 2.99 -3.43
C TYR A 495 13.81 2.03 -2.36
N TYR A 496 13.87 0.71 -2.59
CA TYR A 496 13.27 -0.29 -1.70
C TYR A 496 14.18 -0.71 -0.52
N SER A 497 15.47 -0.41 -0.60
CA SER A 497 16.44 -0.63 0.48
C SER A 497 16.63 0.65 1.30
N HIS A 498 16.92 0.50 2.58
CA HIS A 498 17.21 1.63 3.47
C HIS A 498 18.07 1.15 4.64
N PRO A 499 18.98 1.96 5.20
CA PRO A 499 19.86 1.52 6.28
C PRO A 499 19.10 1.01 7.51
N THR A 500 19.64 -0.04 8.14
CA THR A 500 19.20 -0.53 9.46
C THR A 500 19.98 0.11 10.61
N LYS A 501 21.06 0.83 10.28
CA LYS A 501 21.88 1.61 11.20
C LYS A 501 22.35 2.85 10.48
N TYR A 502 22.22 3.99 11.13
CA TYR A 502 22.82 5.22 10.63
C TYR A 502 24.23 5.40 11.17
N THR A 503 25.17 5.81 10.32
CA THR A 503 26.42 6.41 10.78
C THR A 503 26.13 7.74 11.50
N ALA A 504 27.14 8.30 12.18
CA ALA A 504 26.98 9.59 12.86
C ALA A 504 26.55 10.70 11.88
N ASP A 505 27.07 10.67 10.64
CA ASP A 505 26.77 11.65 9.59
C ASP A 505 25.38 11.46 9.01
N GLN A 506 24.96 10.21 8.81
CA GLN A 506 23.60 9.89 8.38
C GLN A 506 22.57 10.28 9.45
N TYR A 507 22.87 9.98 10.71
CA TYR A 507 21.99 10.31 11.82
C TYR A 507 21.90 11.82 12.03
N LEU A 508 23.00 12.57 11.92
CA LEU A 508 22.98 14.04 11.92
C LEU A 508 22.00 14.60 10.88
N GLN A 509 22.00 14.05 9.67
CA GLN A 509 21.08 14.46 8.61
C GLN A 509 19.63 14.05 8.86
N ALA A 510 19.40 12.85 9.38
CA ALA A 510 18.07 12.40 9.82
C ALA A 510 17.47 13.35 10.88
N ARG A 511 18.29 13.79 11.84
CA ARG A 511 17.90 14.77 12.87
C ARG A 511 17.56 16.13 12.30
N ILE A 512 18.31 16.60 11.31
CA ILE A 512 18.03 17.87 10.61
C ILE A 512 16.69 17.78 9.86
N HIS A 513 16.46 16.71 9.10
CA HIS A 513 15.21 16.51 8.38
C HIS A 513 14.01 16.41 9.33
N ALA A 514 14.15 15.69 10.44
CA ALA A 514 13.14 15.66 11.49
C ALA A 514 12.87 17.04 12.08
N ALA A 515 13.92 17.84 12.37
CA ALA A 515 13.77 19.19 12.89
C ALA A 515 13.04 20.13 11.91
N HIS A 516 13.32 20.01 10.60
CA HIS A 516 12.55 20.72 9.57
C HIS A 516 11.07 20.31 9.58
N ARG A 517 10.75 19.01 9.67
CA ARG A 517 9.36 18.53 9.78
C ARG A 517 8.65 19.01 11.04
N VAL A 518 9.35 19.17 12.17
CA VAL A 518 8.81 19.74 13.41
C VAL A 518 8.51 21.24 13.30
N LEU A 519 9.33 21.96 12.53
CA LEU A 519 9.18 23.40 12.31
C LEU A 519 8.19 23.74 11.19
N ASP A 520 7.85 22.76 10.34
CA ASP A 520 6.84 22.91 9.31
C ASP A 520 5.49 23.32 9.93
N ILE A 521 5.00 24.50 9.54
CA ILE A 521 3.81 25.10 10.14
C ILE A 521 2.56 24.28 9.85
N ARG A 522 2.50 23.60 8.71
CA ARG A 522 1.37 22.73 8.38
C ARG A 522 1.35 21.53 9.33
N ASN A 523 2.47 20.83 9.51
CA ASN A 523 2.57 19.70 10.42
C ASN A 523 2.20 20.09 11.86
N ARG A 524 2.68 21.24 12.35
CA ARG A 524 2.33 21.76 13.67
C ARG A 524 0.83 22.03 13.81
N ARG A 525 0.21 22.67 12.82
CA ARG A 525 -1.24 22.95 12.80
C ARG A 525 -2.05 21.67 12.79
N MET A 526 -1.64 20.68 12.00
CA MET A 526 -2.32 19.39 11.93
C MET A 526 -2.19 18.57 13.21
N ALA A 527 -1.08 18.67 13.93
CA ALA A 527 -0.88 18.00 15.21
C ALA A 527 -1.48 18.75 16.41
N PHE A 528 -2.01 19.97 16.21
CA PHE A 528 -2.45 20.80 17.33
C PHE A 528 -3.59 20.13 18.11
N PRO A 529 -3.48 20.04 19.45
CA PRO A 529 -4.46 19.35 20.28
C PRO A 529 -5.68 20.26 20.51
N TYR A 530 -6.74 20.08 19.73
CA TYR A 530 -8.01 20.82 19.87
C TYR A 530 -8.98 20.15 20.87
N THR A 531 -8.45 19.54 21.93
CA THR A 531 -9.21 18.79 22.93
C THR A 531 -10.42 19.58 23.44
N GLY A 532 -11.59 18.92 23.48
CA GLY A 532 -12.85 19.52 23.91
C GLY A 532 -13.57 20.36 22.84
N ARG A 533 -13.01 20.53 21.63
CA ARG A 533 -13.73 21.18 20.52
C ARG A 533 -14.60 20.17 19.76
N PRO A 534 -15.86 20.50 19.43
CA PRO A 534 -16.70 19.66 18.58
C PRO A 534 -16.01 19.33 17.25
N GLY A 535 -16.05 18.06 16.85
CA GLY A 535 -15.45 17.59 15.60
C GLY A 535 -13.94 17.37 15.63
N TYR A 536 -13.27 17.58 16.76
CA TYR A 536 -11.88 17.15 16.93
C TYR A 536 -11.77 15.63 16.92
N THR A 537 -10.73 15.12 16.27
CA THR A 537 -10.50 13.70 15.99
C THR A 537 -9.05 13.30 16.24
N GLY A 538 -8.36 14.01 17.15
CA GLY A 538 -7.03 13.64 17.60
C GLY A 538 -7.07 12.60 18.70
N MET A 539 -5.93 12.39 19.34
CA MET A 539 -5.68 11.24 20.19
C MET A 539 -6.69 11.06 21.33
N SER A 540 -7.04 12.14 22.02
CA SER A 540 -8.00 12.09 23.14
C SER A 540 -9.42 11.63 22.76
N THR A 541 -9.75 11.63 21.47
CA THR A 541 -11.06 11.20 20.95
C THR A 541 -11.02 9.84 20.25
N ALA A 542 -9.83 9.24 20.10
CA ALA A 542 -9.68 7.95 19.47
C ALA A 542 -10.33 6.85 20.35
N LYS A 543 -11.21 6.04 19.76
CA LYS A 543 -11.84 4.91 20.47
C LYS A 543 -10.82 3.85 20.87
N ASP A 544 -9.91 3.53 19.96
CA ASP A 544 -8.93 2.46 20.06
C ASP A 544 -7.76 2.71 19.08
N PHE A 545 -6.87 1.73 18.96
CA PHE A 545 -5.72 1.75 18.04
C PHE A 545 -6.08 1.56 16.55
N GLY A 546 -7.35 1.76 16.14
CA GLY A 546 -7.81 1.63 14.75
C GLY A 546 -7.03 2.48 13.73
N PHE A 547 -6.31 3.51 14.19
CA PHE A 547 -5.40 4.30 13.36
C PHE A 547 -4.24 3.48 12.75
N VAL A 548 -3.83 2.37 13.38
CA VAL A 548 -2.82 1.44 12.84
C VAL A 548 -3.23 0.91 11.46
N ASN A 549 -4.52 0.67 11.24
CA ASN A 549 -5.07 0.21 9.95
C ASN A 549 -5.37 1.33 8.95
N SER A 550 -5.42 2.57 9.41
CA SER A 550 -5.96 3.69 8.64
C SER A 550 -4.87 4.48 7.92
N LYS A 551 -3.68 3.89 7.77
CA LYS A 551 -2.46 4.62 7.46
C LYS A 551 -2.25 4.99 5.99
N GLY A 552 -2.62 4.13 5.05
CA GLY A 552 -2.64 4.46 3.62
C GLY A 552 -3.62 5.59 3.23
N ARG A 553 -4.31 6.19 4.22
CA ARG A 553 -5.30 7.26 4.03
C ARG A 553 -4.73 8.65 4.29
N TRP A 554 -3.43 8.77 4.52
CA TRP A 554 -2.81 10.03 5.01
C TRP A 554 -2.07 10.82 3.93
N TYR A 555 -1.65 10.14 2.86
CA TYR A 555 -0.93 10.73 1.71
C TYR A 555 -1.83 10.97 0.48
N GLY A 556 -3.14 10.78 0.61
CA GLY A 556 -4.08 10.85 -0.50
C GLY A 556 -4.55 12.26 -0.87
N ASP A 557 -5.20 12.36 -2.03
CA ASP A 557 -5.84 13.58 -2.54
C ASP A 557 -6.87 14.16 -1.54
N PRO A 558 -6.72 15.45 -1.14
CA PRO A 558 -7.61 16.15 -0.22
C PRO A 558 -9.11 16.04 -0.51
N ASN A 559 -9.52 15.82 -1.76
CA ASN A 559 -10.93 15.74 -2.16
C ASN A 559 -11.53 14.33 -2.02
N THR A 560 -10.79 13.36 -1.49
CA THR A 560 -11.23 11.96 -1.45
C THR A 560 -11.36 11.41 -0.03
N LYS A 561 -12.18 10.37 0.13
CA LYS A 561 -12.43 9.73 1.44
C LYS A 561 -11.17 9.19 2.13
N TRP A 562 -10.06 9.09 1.39
CA TRP A 562 -8.75 8.60 1.85
C TRP A 562 -7.62 9.64 1.73
N GLY A 563 -7.94 10.92 1.56
CA GLY A 563 -6.91 11.97 1.43
C GLY A 563 -7.23 13.28 2.12
N ALA A 564 -8.29 13.36 2.92
CA ALA A 564 -8.71 14.57 3.63
C ALA A 564 -7.69 15.17 4.62
N ALA A 565 -6.52 14.56 4.83
CA ALA A 565 -5.48 15.12 5.67
C ALA A 565 -4.81 16.39 5.09
N PHE A 566 -5.00 16.69 3.80
CA PHE A 566 -4.39 17.87 3.18
C PHE A 566 -5.24 19.14 3.22
N GLN A 567 -6.53 19.06 3.56
CA GLN A 567 -7.45 20.16 3.21
C GLN A 567 -7.97 21.06 4.34
N THR A 568 -7.55 20.97 5.60
CA THR A 568 -8.11 21.90 6.59
C THR A 568 -7.10 22.52 7.54
N VAL A 569 -7.04 23.86 7.47
CA VAL A 569 -6.42 24.75 8.47
C VAL A 569 -7.31 24.88 9.73
N TYR A 570 -8.31 24.01 9.91
CA TYR A 570 -9.26 23.99 11.04
C TYR A 570 -9.86 22.58 11.21
N PRO A 571 -10.15 22.10 12.44
CA PRO A 571 -9.78 20.75 12.88
C PRO A 571 -10.11 19.67 11.85
N SER A 572 -9.05 19.10 11.27
CA SER A 572 -9.15 17.94 10.39
C SER A 572 -9.88 16.81 11.12
N LYS A 573 -10.69 16.06 10.37
CA LYS A 573 -11.43 14.87 10.84
C LYS A 573 -10.52 13.67 11.14
N ASN A 574 -9.21 13.81 10.98
CA ASN A 574 -8.27 12.81 11.49
C ASN A 574 -6.89 13.49 11.68
N THR A 575 -6.41 13.64 12.92
CA THR A 575 -5.11 14.29 13.22
C THR A 575 -4.15 13.41 14.03
N ILE A 576 -4.63 12.26 14.53
CA ILE A 576 -3.89 11.27 15.33
C ILE A 576 -2.50 11.00 14.75
N TRP A 577 -2.41 10.80 13.44
CA TRP A 577 -1.17 10.53 12.74
C TRP A 577 -0.14 11.65 12.89
N TYR A 578 -0.56 12.89 12.65
CA TYR A 578 0.31 14.07 12.77
C TYR A 578 0.78 14.29 14.20
N GLN A 579 -0.05 13.97 15.19
CA GLN A 579 0.35 14.03 16.59
C GLN A 579 1.49 13.06 16.91
N TRP A 580 1.37 11.80 16.48
CA TRP A 580 2.42 10.80 16.63
C TRP A 580 3.68 11.17 15.85
N GLN A 581 3.55 11.56 14.58
CA GLN A 581 4.67 11.94 13.72
C GLN A 581 5.41 13.16 14.28
N LEU A 582 4.70 14.19 14.75
CA LEU A 582 5.31 15.39 15.31
C LEU A 582 6.14 15.07 16.56
N VAL A 583 5.61 14.24 17.48
CA VAL A 583 6.33 13.85 18.69
C VAL A 583 7.54 12.96 18.34
N TYR A 584 7.37 12.02 17.42
CA TYR A 584 8.48 11.17 16.96
C TYR A 584 9.60 11.98 16.31
N ASP A 585 9.28 12.87 15.37
CA ASP A 585 10.25 13.76 14.72
C ASP A 585 10.95 14.68 15.74
N ALA A 586 10.21 15.17 16.73
CA ALA A 586 10.76 16.00 17.80
C ALA A 586 11.76 15.25 18.68
N LYS A 587 11.51 13.96 18.95
CA LYS A 587 12.43 13.10 19.69
C LYS A 587 13.66 12.75 18.85
N ILE A 588 13.52 12.42 17.56
CA ILE A 588 14.65 12.23 16.64
C ILE A 588 15.50 13.50 16.59
N ALA A 589 14.91 14.66 16.29
CA ALA A 589 15.62 15.93 16.19
C ALA A 589 16.50 16.21 17.43
N ARG A 590 15.97 15.94 18.63
CA ARG A 590 16.68 16.11 19.91
C ARG A 590 17.68 15.00 20.24
N GLY A 591 17.72 13.93 19.46
CA GLY A 591 18.60 12.78 19.73
C GLY A 591 18.08 11.86 20.83
N GLN A 592 16.77 11.86 21.09
CA GLN A 592 16.11 11.06 22.14
C GLN A 592 15.69 9.67 21.65
N ILE A 593 15.72 9.45 20.34
CA ILE A 593 15.58 8.15 19.69
C ILE A 593 16.90 7.91 18.98
N ASP A 594 17.59 6.83 19.32
CA ASP A 594 18.95 6.56 18.84
C ASP A 594 19.01 6.30 17.32
N ALA A 595 20.24 6.24 16.81
CA ALA A 595 20.52 6.12 15.38
C ALA A 595 20.00 4.81 14.76
N ASP A 596 20.05 3.71 15.51
CA ASP A 596 19.59 2.39 15.04
C ASP A 596 18.06 2.39 15.03
N ALA A 597 17.40 2.85 16.10
CA ALA A 597 15.93 2.96 16.15
C ALA A 597 15.33 3.94 15.13
N ALA A 598 16.08 4.97 14.72
CA ALA A 598 15.71 5.88 13.65
C ALA A 598 15.93 5.28 12.24
N ALA A 599 16.78 4.27 12.11
CA ALA A 599 17.11 3.58 10.87
C ALA A 599 16.29 2.29 10.75
N ARG A 600 15.16 2.34 10.04
CA ARG A 600 14.13 1.28 10.10
C ARG A 600 14.32 0.11 9.13
N GLY A 601 15.48 0.05 8.47
CA GLY A 601 15.70 -0.88 7.36
C GLY A 601 14.86 -0.53 6.13
N GLY A 602 15.04 -1.32 5.07
CA GLY A 602 14.33 -1.16 3.80
C GLY A 602 12.81 -1.24 3.95
N ARG A 603 12.10 -0.66 2.97
CA ARG A 603 10.65 -0.80 2.82
C ARG A 603 10.24 -2.27 2.64
N GLY A 604 11.18 -3.08 2.14
CA GLY A 604 10.99 -4.51 1.98
C GLY A 604 9.78 -4.81 1.11
N LEU A 605 9.01 -5.80 1.52
CA LEU A 605 7.85 -6.28 0.78
C LEU A 605 6.58 -5.47 1.09
N GLU A 606 6.65 -4.14 1.15
CA GLU A 606 5.48 -3.26 1.34
C GLU A 606 4.42 -3.51 0.24
N SER A 607 3.13 -3.52 0.61
CA SER A 607 2.02 -3.90 -0.29
C SER A 607 1.33 -2.70 -0.97
N VAL A 608 1.20 -2.81 -2.30
CA VAL A 608 0.79 -1.81 -3.33
C VAL A 608 -0.57 -1.14 -3.18
N ALA A 609 -1.47 -1.64 -2.35
CA ALA A 609 -2.83 -1.07 -2.27
C ALA A 609 -3.38 -0.80 -0.88
N THR A 610 -2.67 -1.15 0.19
CA THR A 610 -3.16 -0.94 1.56
C THR A 610 -2.47 0.24 2.24
N GLN A 611 -1.29 0.60 1.73
CA GLN A 611 -0.43 1.67 2.18
C GLN A 611 -0.06 2.45 0.91
N THR A 612 0.10 3.76 1.00
CA THR A 612 0.53 4.58 -0.13
C THR A 612 2.03 4.79 0.07
N HIS A 613 2.86 3.79 -0.27
CA HIS A 613 4.31 3.73 -0.01
C HIS A 613 4.77 4.71 1.05
N LEU A 614 4.74 4.34 2.31
CA LEU A 614 4.93 5.29 3.40
C LEU A 614 6.36 5.79 3.41
N ASP A 615 6.62 7.09 3.53
CA ASP A 615 8.00 7.57 3.57
C ASP A 615 8.89 6.80 4.56
N SER A 616 10.17 6.62 4.25
CA SER A 616 11.06 5.81 5.12
C SER A 616 11.25 6.37 6.53
N TRP A 617 10.90 7.66 6.74
CA TRP A 617 10.91 8.32 8.05
C TRP A 617 9.58 8.22 8.82
N ASP A 618 8.57 7.58 8.25
CA ASP A 618 7.22 7.54 8.79
C ASP A 618 7.22 6.85 10.17
N VAL A 619 6.52 7.43 11.16
CA VAL A 619 6.56 6.98 12.56
C VAL A 619 6.05 5.56 12.75
N LEU A 620 5.23 4.98 11.89
CA LEU A 620 4.85 3.57 11.95
C LEU A 620 5.57 2.76 10.88
N GLY A 621 6.07 3.39 9.81
CA GLY A 621 6.70 2.73 8.65
C GLY A 621 5.87 1.54 8.12
N GLU A 622 6.51 0.70 7.32
CA GLU A 622 6.05 -0.68 7.12
C GLU A 622 6.41 -1.50 8.37
N TRP A 623 5.57 -1.42 9.39
CA TRP A 623 5.87 -1.96 10.73
C TRP A 623 6.09 -3.49 10.72
N GLY A 624 5.49 -4.22 9.77
CA GLY A 624 5.71 -5.66 9.63
C GLY A 624 7.17 -5.95 9.33
N MET A 625 7.76 -5.23 8.36
CA MET A 625 9.18 -5.37 8.04
C MET A 625 10.08 -4.92 9.20
N SER A 626 9.71 -3.85 9.93
CA SER A 626 10.48 -3.40 11.10
C SER A 626 10.52 -4.38 12.29
N CYS A 627 9.80 -5.51 12.23
CA CYS A 627 9.90 -6.59 13.22
C CYS A 627 11.24 -7.35 13.13
N TYR A 628 11.87 -7.35 11.95
CA TYR A 628 13.22 -7.88 11.72
C TYR A 628 13.91 -7.02 10.65
N GLU A 629 14.58 -5.98 11.10
CA GLU A 629 15.12 -4.92 10.24
C GLU A 629 16.23 -5.43 9.33
N MET A 630 16.03 -5.30 8.01
CA MET A 630 17.02 -5.61 7.00
C MET A 630 17.21 -4.44 6.05
N LYS A 631 18.45 -4.27 5.56
CA LYS A 631 18.71 -3.25 4.53
C LYS A 631 18.00 -3.60 3.23
N ASN A 632 18.13 -4.86 2.80
CA ASN A 632 17.55 -5.37 1.57
C ASN A 632 16.86 -6.72 1.84
N TYR A 633 15.52 -6.74 1.80
CA TYR A 633 14.74 -7.97 1.97
C TYR A 633 14.70 -8.84 0.70
N PHE A 634 15.14 -8.30 -0.43
CA PHE A 634 15.14 -8.97 -1.74
C PHE A 634 16.45 -9.70 -2.02
N ASP A 635 17.41 -9.68 -1.11
CA ASP A 635 18.60 -10.52 -1.17
C ASP A 635 18.24 -11.98 -0.81
N VAL A 636 17.48 -12.60 -1.70
CA VAL A 636 16.89 -13.93 -1.55
C VAL A 636 17.17 -14.72 -2.82
N PRO A 637 17.87 -15.87 -2.74
CA PRO A 637 18.18 -16.66 -3.92
C PRO A 637 16.97 -17.50 -4.34
N ILE A 638 15.93 -16.87 -4.87
CA ILE A 638 14.85 -17.58 -5.57
C ILE A 638 15.43 -18.03 -6.91
N GLY A 639 15.46 -19.34 -7.16
CA GLY A 639 16.18 -19.89 -8.32
C GLY A 639 15.65 -19.31 -9.65
N LYS A 640 16.56 -18.91 -10.55
CA LYS A 640 16.23 -18.69 -11.97
C LYS A 640 16.15 -20.07 -12.62
N LYS A 641 14.96 -20.48 -13.07
CA LYS A 641 14.83 -21.69 -13.89
C LYS A 641 14.14 -21.38 -15.20
#